data_AF-A0A954S1U4-F1
#
_entry.id   AF-A0A954S1U4-F1
#
_cell.length_a   1.000
_cell.length_b   1.000
_cell.length_c   1.000
_cell.angle_alpha   90.00
_cell.angle_beta   90.00
_cell.angle_gamma   90.00
#
_symmetry.space_group_name_H-M   'P 1'
#
loop_
_entity.id
_entity.type
_entity.pdbx_description
1 polymer ?
#
loop_
_entity_poly.entity_id
_entity_poly.type
_entity_poly.pdbx_seq_one_letter_code
_entity_poly.pdbx_strand_id
1 'polypeptide(L)'
;RGRVLIDRFRCEACHDRFDKTASLTPNQAPDLLQSLRGINPSYIERFIADPHQVKLGTSMPQMMGGLSDTDRHSAAKAIAHYLHSLTHQPTKPLSIESLNVERGRELYHSVGCVACHAPRDPSEKEMLKNSSIPLGRLKEKYSLSGLTAFLKNPHLARPSGRMPSLELTHWEALDIAGYLLNFSKESPTTTPAMQAEIELAVKGKQQFQELGCVRCHSINRERTSPDQLAFAKMDPLRGCLSNSPGKWPRYQFTDSQRKAIQAAIRQHAPKATTEQQITNHLARLNCFACHQRNGIGGVSAEREEYYQTTNLNLGPQGRIPPALTGVGAKLESKALRDVLVNGHSVRPYMKTRMPQFGAENTISLVSRLEQIDQLPPMEFETFRDEKLIRNAGWELAGTGGLNCIACHTFQMKPAKTMPAIDLTLMGTRLNKRWFYHYLLNPQRFHPGTVMPSFWPDGKSMRKDVLQGNAKLQIEALWQYLLEGRQARTPRGLIVEPIELVATDEAVMLRRSYPSIGKRGIGVGYPHEVNLAYDAEQMRLGMIWKGKFADPGGVWRGQGHGTVRPLGNDLLRFSDGPELESVQSSWTTEQGRLPHHQFLGYVLDDKQRPTFRYKFHDVKVEDNFREIKPQAMSSSGLRRTITFAGQPSSSDFHFRAAVGKTVKPIGSDAFLVDDKLMLKIKSDRPGKVIEAATGKKLVIPLDLSRGKSQLVLEYHW
;
A
#
# COMPACT_ATOMS: atom_id res chain seq x y z
N ARG A 1 -0.17 21.36 -30.52
CA ARG A 1 -0.52 22.28 -29.40
C ARG A 1 -1.90 22.94 -29.56
N GLY A 2 -2.18 23.70 -30.64
CA GLY A 2 -3.47 24.38 -30.85
C GLY A 2 -4.70 23.47 -30.75
N ARG A 3 -4.69 22.31 -31.43
CA ARG A 3 -5.73 21.26 -31.32
C ARG A 3 -6.08 20.88 -29.88
N VAL A 4 -5.06 20.63 -29.04
CA VAL A 4 -5.24 20.27 -27.64
C VAL A 4 -5.87 21.42 -26.84
N LEU A 5 -5.57 22.67 -27.21
CA LEU A 5 -6.17 23.84 -26.57
C LEU A 5 -7.64 24.04 -26.98
N ILE A 6 -7.98 23.83 -28.25
CA ILE A 6 -9.37 23.88 -28.77
C ILE A 6 -10.27 22.91 -27.98
N ASP A 7 -9.81 21.67 -27.78
CA ASP A 7 -10.51 20.68 -26.97
C ASP A 7 -10.50 21.02 -25.46
N ARG A 8 -9.36 21.46 -24.90
CA ARG A 8 -9.25 21.87 -23.48
C ARG A 8 -10.23 22.97 -23.11
N PHE A 9 -10.38 23.99 -23.97
CA PHE A 9 -11.27 25.13 -23.76
C PHE A 9 -12.69 24.93 -24.31
N ARG A 10 -12.97 23.73 -24.86
CA ARG A 10 -14.28 23.29 -25.31
C ARG A 10 -14.90 24.20 -26.37
N CYS A 11 -14.10 24.66 -27.32
CA CYS A 11 -14.61 25.48 -28.43
C CYS A 11 -15.70 24.73 -29.23
N GLU A 12 -15.61 23.40 -29.32
CA GLU A 12 -16.60 22.52 -29.96
C GLU A 12 -17.97 22.45 -29.24
N ALA A 13 -18.13 23.12 -28.08
CA ALA A 13 -19.45 23.28 -27.46
C ALA A 13 -20.34 24.28 -28.22
N CYS A 14 -19.73 25.20 -28.97
CA CYS A 14 -20.43 26.17 -29.82
C CYS A 14 -20.09 26.01 -31.31
N HIS A 15 -18.94 25.39 -31.60
CA HIS A 15 -18.46 25.16 -32.96
C HIS A 15 -18.56 23.70 -33.37
N ASP A 16 -18.58 23.41 -34.67
CA ASP A 16 -18.56 22.04 -35.19
C ASP A 16 -17.25 21.32 -34.80
N ARG A 17 -17.18 19.98 -34.96
CA ARG A 17 -15.96 19.26 -34.55
C ARG A 17 -14.76 19.71 -35.39
N PHE A 18 -13.72 20.18 -34.71
CA PHE A 18 -12.49 20.70 -35.31
C PHE A 18 -11.69 19.59 -36.01
N ASP A 19 -11.68 18.40 -35.41
CA ASP A 19 -11.11 17.19 -36.01
C ASP A 19 -12.17 16.09 -36.09
N LYS A 20 -12.84 16.01 -37.24
CA LYS A 20 -13.87 14.99 -37.51
C LYS A 20 -13.32 13.55 -37.47
N THR A 21 -12.00 13.38 -37.52
CA THR A 21 -11.33 12.07 -37.47
C THR A 21 -10.80 11.71 -36.07
N ALA A 22 -10.84 12.65 -35.12
CA ALA A 22 -10.46 12.37 -33.75
C ALA A 22 -11.52 11.52 -33.06
N SER A 23 -11.22 10.24 -32.85
CA SER A 23 -12.01 9.32 -32.02
C SER A 23 -11.97 9.65 -30.51
N LEU A 24 -11.43 10.81 -30.13
CA LEU A 24 -11.41 11.23 -28.73
C LEU A 24 -12.80 11.74 -28.35
N THR A 25 -13.30 11.27 -27.21
CA THR A 25 -14.49 11.84 -26.59
C THR A 25 -14.22 13.32 -26.27
N PRO A 26 -15.04 14.26 -26.78
CA PRO A 26 -14.85 15.68 -26.51
C PRO A 26 -14.78 15.93 -25.01
N ASN A 27 -13.90 16.83 -24.59
CA ASN A 27 -13.77 17.18 -23.18
C ASN A 27 -15.14 17.66 -22.63
N GLN A 28 -15.60 17.06 -21.54
CA GLN A 28 -16.88 17.38 -20.90
C GLN A 28 -16.71 18.43 -19.79
N ALA A 29 -17.72 19.28 -19.59
CA ALA A 29 -17.78 20.13 -18.40
C ALA A 29 -17.94 19.27 -17.14
N PRO A 30 -17.67 19.85 -15.97
CA PRO A 30 -18.13 19.28 -14.72
C PRO A 30 -19.64 19.00 -14.74
N ASP A 31 -20.03 17.83 -14.26
CA ASP A 31 -21.42 17.49 -13.94
C ASP A 31 -21.83 18.34 -12.74
N LEU A 32 -22.82 19.21 -12.91
CA LEU A 32 -23.18 20.17 -11.86
C LEU A 32 -23.85 19.50 -10.66
N LEU A 33 -24.66 18.46 -10.86
CA LEU A 33 -25.34 17.77 -9.76
C LEU A 33 -24.37 17.02 -8.85
N GLN A 34 -23.27 16.53 -9.41
CA GLN A 34 -22.20 15.88 -8.66
C GLN A 34 -21.20 16.89 -8.11
N SER A 35 -20.80 17.88 -8.91
CA SER A 35 -19.72 18.83 -8.57
C SER A 35 -20.11 19.81 -7.47
N LEU A 36 -21.37 20.21 -7.38
CA LEU A 36 -21.84 21.21 -6.42
C LEU A 36 -21.94 20.66 -4.99
N ARG A 37 -21.95 19.33 -4.83
CA ARG A 37 -22.01 18.68 -3.50
C ARG A 37 -20.75 19.01 -2.69
N GLY A 38 -20.93 19.70 -1.57
CA GLY A 38 -19.83 20.06 -0.66
C GLY A 38 -18.92 21.19 -1.16
N ILE A 39 -19.36 21.95 -2.17
CA ILE A 39 -18.75 23.25 -2.50
C ILE A 39 -19.50 24.36 -1.74
N ASN A 40 -18.74 25.32 -1.22
CA ASN A 40 -19.30 26.50 -0.55
C ASN A 40 -20.17 27.33 -1.54
N PRO A 41 -21.44 27.62 -1.22
CA PRO A 41 -22.32 28.41 -2.08
C PRO A 41 -21.76 29.80 -2.43
N SER A 42 -21.12 30.48 -1.47
CA SER A 42 -20.50 31.79 -1.72
C SER A 42 -19.32 31.70 -2.71
N TYR A 43 -18.60 30.57 -2.75
CA TYR A 43 -17.58 30.34 -3.76
C TYR A 43 -18.20 30.19 -5.15
N ILE A 44 -19.35 29.49 -5.26
CA ILE A 44 -20.05 29.29 -6.54
C ILE A 44 -20.48 30.63 -7.13
N GLU A 45 -21.09 31.50 -6.32
CA GLU A 45 -21.47 32.85 -6.73
C GLU A 45 -20.27 33.65 -7.27
N ARG A 46 -19.20 33.78 -6.48
CA ARG A 46 -17.98 34.50 -6.91
C ARG A 46 -17.39 33.90 -8.18
N PHE A 47 -17.34 32.56 -8.27
CA PHE A 47 -16.77 31.85 -9.41
C PHE A 47 -17.60 32.02 -10.70
N ILE A 48 -18.92 32.16 -10.60
CA ILE A 48 -19.78 32.44 -11.77
C ILE A 48 -19.59 33.90 -12.23
N ALA A 49 -19.48 34.84 -11.28
CA ALA A 49 -19.26 36.25 -11.58
C ALA A 49 -17.91 36.49 -12.30
N ASP A 50 -16.83 35.95 -11.74
CA ASP A 50 -15.49 36.03 -12.31
C ASP A 50 -14.67 34.73 -12.08
N PRO A 51 -14.77 33.76 -13.00
CA PRO A 51 -14.10 32.48 -12.83
C PRO A 51 -12.58 32.60 -12.84
N HIS A 52 -12.03 33.59 -13.57
CA HIS A 52 -10.59 33.73 -13.75
C HIS A 52 -9.92 34.44 -12.57
N GLN A 53 -10.63 35.36 -11.91
CA GLN A 53 -10.17 35.96 -10.64
C GLN A 53 -10.18 34.93 -9.51
N VAL A 54 -11.25 34.12 -9.41
CA VAL A 54 -11.41 33.15 -8.32
C VAL A 54 -10.51 31.93 -8.50
N LYS A 55 -10.32 31.46 -9.74
CA LYS A 55 -9.45 30.32 -10.05
C LYS A 55 -8.58 30.60 -11.27
N LEU A 56 -7.36 31.05 -11.00
CA LEU A 56 -6.33 31.25 -12.01
C LEU A 56 -6.14 29.99 -12.88
N GLY A 57 -6.10 30.20 -14.20
CA GLY A 57 -5.89 29.13 -15.19
C GLY A 57 -7.09 28.19 -15.39
N THR A 58 -8.28 28.54 -14.89
CA THR A 58 -9.52 27.81 -15.18
C THR A 58 -9.84 27.79 -16.68
N SER A 59 -10.45 26.70 -17.14
CA SER A 59 -10.94 26.59 -18.53
C SER A 59 -12.39 27.04 -18.70
N MET A 60 -13.09 27.34 -17.59
CA MET A 60 -14.44 27.91 -17.64
C MET A 60 -14.35 29.38 -18.06
N PRO A 61 -14.97 29.79 -19.17
CA PRO A 61 -14.99 31.18 -19.59
C PRO A 61 -15.91 32.01 -18.69
N GLN A 62 -15.68 33.31 -18.66
CA GLN A 62 -16.64 34.26 -18.12
C GLN A 62 -17.73 34.49 -19.18
N MET A 63 -18.99 34.21 -18.83
CA MET A 63 -20.13 34.28 -19.78
C MET A 63 -20.82 35.65 -19.80
N MET A 64 -20.54 36.50 -18.82
CA MET A 64 -21.24 37.78 -18.58
C MET A 64 -20.37 38.99 -18.94
N GLY A 65 -19.48 38.86 -19.93
CA GLY A 65 -18.53 39.92 -20.30
C GLY A 65 -19.16 41.19 -20.86
N GLY A 66 -20.43 41.13 -21.29
CA GLY A 66 -21.20 42.29 -21.78
C GLY A 66 -22.16 42.91 -20.76
N LEU A 67 -22.18 42.44 -19.51
CA LEU A 67 -23.02 43.00 -18.44
C LEU A 67 -22.25 44.03 -17.61
N SER A 68 -22.98 44.96 -16.98
CA SER A 68 -22.42 45.82 -15.93
C SER A 68 -21.97 44.98 -14.73
N ASP A 69 -21.10 45.54 -13.87
CA ASP A 69 -20.61 44.80 -12.71
C ASP A 69 -21.75 44.42 -11.74
N THR A 70 -22.71 45.33 -11.53
CA THR A 70 -23.88 45.12 -10.69
C THR A 70 -24.80 44.02 -11.25
N ASP A 71 -25.08 44.07 -12.56
CA ASP A 71 -25.93 43.06 -13.22
C ASP A 71 -25.27 41.69 -13.22
N ARG A 72 -23.94 41.66 -13.41
CA ARG A 72 -23.14 40.43 -13.37
C ARG A 72 -23.20 39.76 -12.00
N HIS A 73 -23.00 40.51 -10.91
CA HIS A 73 -23.09 39.96 -9.56
C HIS A 73 -24.52 39.53 -9.22
N SER A 74 -25.52 40.31 -9.62
CA SER A 74 -26.94 39.95 -9.44
C SER A 74 -27.31 38.67 -10.17
N ALA A 75 -26.82 38.50 -11.39
CA ALA A 75 -27.03 37.29 -12.18
C ALA A 75 -26.27 36.09 -11.60
N ALA A 76 -25.02 36.27 -11.18
CA ALA A 76 -24.23 35.23 -10.52
C ALA A 76 -24.90 34.72 -9.25
N LYS A 77 -25.44 35.63 -8.42
CA LYS A 77 -26.20 35.29 -7.21
C LYS A 77 -27.43 34.46 -7.57
N ALA A 78 -28.30 34.94 -8.47
CA ALA A 78 -29.50 34.19 -8.86
C ALA A 78 -29.16 32.80 -9.41
N ILE A 79 -28.14 32.67 -10.27
CA ILE A 79 -27.68 31.37 -10.78
C ILE A 79 -27.15 30.48 -9.63
N ALA A 80 -26.41 31.02 -8.65
CA ALA A 80 -25.94 30.25 -7.51
C ALA A 80 -27.11 29.68 -6.68
N HIS A 81 -28.18 30.46 -6.47
CA HIS A 81 -29.41 29.99 -5.82
C HIS A 81 -30.08 28.87 -6.63
N TYR A 82 -30.16 29.00 -7.96
CA TYR A 82 -30.68 27.94 -8.83
C TYR A 82 -29.86 26.65 -8.72
N LEU A 83 -28.53 26.76 -8.82
CA LEU A 83 -27.64 25.61 -8.73
C LEU A 83 -27.72 24.93 -7.36
N HIS A 84 -27.85 25.72 -6.28
CA HIS A 84 -28.05 25.20 -4.94
C HIS A 84 -29.40 24.48 -4.79
N SER A 85 -30.46 24.99 -5.43
CA SER A 85 -31.78 24.33 -5.46
C SER A 85 -31.78 23.00 -6.23
N LEU A 86 -30.69 22.63 -6.92
CA LEU A 86 -30.56 21.31 -7.54
C LEU A 86 -29.94 20.28 -6.58
N THR A 87 -29.36 20.72 -5.46
CA THR A 87 -28.62 19.88 -4.51
C THR A 87 -29.36 19.75 -3.17
N HIS A 88 -30.52 19.09 -3.17
CA HIS A 88 -31.39 18.96 -1.98
C HIS A 88 -31.04 17.79 -1.04
N GLN A 89 -29.86 17.16 -1.15
CA GLN A 89 -29.54 16.02 -0.28
C GLN A 89 -28.79 16.49 0.99
N PRO A 90 -29.36 16.30 2.20
CA PRO A 90 -28.63 16.55 3.44
C PRO A 90 -27.39 15.65 3.46
N THR A 91 -26.22 16.26 3.56
CA THR A 91 -24.98 15.50 3.70
C THR A 91 -24.97 14.87 5.09
N LYS A 92 -24.89 13.54 5.18
CA LYS A 92 -24.63 12.89 6.47
C LYS A 92 -23.37 13.50 7.10
N PRO A 93 -23.36 13.76 8.42
CA PRO A 93 -22.16 14.18 9.12
C PRO A 93 -21.02 13.21 8.84
N LEU A 94 -19.87 13.74 8.47
CA LEU A 94 -18.68 12.94 8.23
C LEU A 94 -18.09 12.56 9.59
N SER A 95 -17.84 11.27 9.83
CA SER A 95 -17.07 10.88 11.01
C SER A 95 -15.62 11.35 10.84
N ILE A 96 -15.14 12.12 11.81
CA ILE A 96 -13.78 12.69 11.83
C ILE A 96 -12.89 12.06 12.91
N GLU A 97 -13.36 11.02 13.60
CA GLU A 97 -12.61 10.37 14.69
C GLU A 97 -11.27 9.83 14.18
N SER A 98 -11.29 9.15 13.03
CA SER A 98 -10.13 8.53 12.37
C SER A 98 -9.27 9.50 11.53
N LEU A 99 -9.66 10.78 11.42
CA LEU A 99 -8.91 11.78 10.67
C LEU A 99 -7.51 11.96 11.28
N ASN A 100 -6.49 11.86 10.42
CA ASN A 100 -5.09 12.05 10.75
C ASN A 100 -4.41 12.96 9.70
N VAL A 101 -4.18 14.22 10.07
CA VAL A 101 -3.59 15.25 9.19
C VAL A 101 -2.16 14.91 8.80
N GLU A 102 -1.36 14.35 9.71
CA GLU A 102 0.04 14.00 9.43
C GLU A 102 0.14 12.86 8.43
N ARG A 103 -0.70 11.82 8.58
CA ARG A 103 -0.84 10.77 7.56
C ARG A 103 -1.31 11.36 6.22
N GLY A 104 -2.19 12.36 6.26
CA GLY A 104 -2.63 13.11 5.07
C GLY A 104 -1.47 13.81 4.35
N ARG A 105 -0.54 14.40 5.10
CA ARG A 105 0.69 15.00 4.58
C ARG A 105 1.58 13.95 3.91
N GLU A 106 1.84 12.82 4.57
CA GLU A 106 2.64 11.74 4.02
C GLU A 106 2.04 11.16 2.73
N LEU A 107 0.73 10.92 2.74
CA LEU A 107 0.00 10.41 1.57
C LEU A 107 0.08 11.40 0.40
N TYR A 108 -0.22 12.68 0.64
CA TYR A 108 -0.14 13.72 -0.39
C TYR A 108 1.22 13.71 -1.12
N HIS A 109 2.31 13.56 -0.38
CA HIS A 109 3.67 13.56 -0.91
C HIS A 109 4.15 12.24 -1.50
N SER A 110 3.44 11.12 -1.32
CA SER A 110 3.93 9.79 -1.72
C SER A 110 3.02 9.05 -2.72
N VAL A 111 1.70 9.24 -2.65
CA VAL A 111 0.75 8.49 -3.50
C VAL A 111 0.65 9.04 -4.92
N GLY A 112 1.19 10.24 -5.17
CA GLY A 112 1.31 10.83 -6.50
C GLY A 112 0.66 12.22 -6.68
N CYS A 113 0.11 12.84 -5.63
CA CYS A 113 -0.49 14.18 -5.77
C CYS A 113 0.53 15.22 -6.24
N VAL A 114 1.76 15.15 -5.71
CA VAL A 114 2.87 16.06 -6.01
C VAL A 114 3.51 15.86 -7.39
N ALA A 115 3.12 14.81 -8.11
CA ALA A 115 3.47 14.67 -9.53
C ALA A 115 2.85 15.79 -10.38
N CYS A 116 1.69 16.30 -9.95
CA CYS A 116 0.99 17.40 -10.63
C CYS A 116 0.90 18.66 -9.79
N HIS A 117 0.67 18.53 -8.48
CA HIS A 117 0.50 19.65 -7.56
C HIS A 117 1.81 20.03 -6.87
N ALA A 118 1.86 21.25 -6.33
CA ALA A 118 3.02 21.75 -5.62
C ALA A 118 3.22 20.96 -4.31
N PRO A 119 4.40 20.34 -4.07
CA PRO A 119 4.71 19.83 -2.74
C PRO A 119 4.74 21.00 -1.74
N ARG A 120 4.57 20.70 -0.46
CA ARG A 120 4.64 21.69 0.61
C ARG A 120 5.78 21.35 1.55
N ASP A 121 6.53 22.36 1.96
CA ASP A 121 7.59 22.20 2.97
C ASP A 121 7.00 21.92 4.37
N PRO A 122 7.83 21.65 5.40
CA PRO A 122 7.35 21.44 6.77
C PRO A 122 6.59 22.64 7.37
N SER A 123 6.75 23.84 6.81
CA SER A 123 5.97 25.05 7.16
C SER A 123 4.69 25.21 6.33
N GLU A 124 4.31 24.17 5.59
CA GLU A 124 3.16 24.10 4.67
C GLU A 124 3.21 25.06 3.48
N LYS A 125 4.38 25.63 3.19
CA LYS A 125 4.55 26.54 2.05
C LYS A 125 4.70 25.73 0.77
N GLU A 126 3.85 26.03 -0.22
CA GLU A 126 3.94 25.44 -1.55
C GLU A 126 5.28 25.75 -2.24
N MET A 127 5.96 24.69 -2.66
CA MET A 127 7.19 24.70 -3.46
C MET A 127 6.88 24.43 -4.94
N LEU A 128 7.83 24.67 -5.85
CA LEU A 128 7.70 24.34 -7.29
C LEU A 128 6.41 24.87 -7.96
N LYS A 129 5.93 26.05 -7.54
CA LYS A 129 4.65 26.63 -8.01
C LYS A 129 4.57 26.78 -9.53
N ASN A 130 5.65 27.25 -10.15
CA ASN A 130 5.69 27.55 -11.60
C ASN A 130 5.58 26.29 -12.47
N SER A 131 5.99 25.14 -11.95
CA SER A 131 5.93 23.85 -12.63
C SER A 131 4.76 22.97 -12.17
N SER A 132 3.87 23.50 -11.32
CA SER A 132 2.78 22.73 -10.69
C SER A 132 1.41 23.26 -11.08
N ILE A 133 0.41 22.38 -11.03
CA ILE A 133 -0.99 22.77 -11.18
C ILE A 133 -1.46 23.38 -9.85
N PRO A 134 -1.89 24.66 -9.83
CA PRO A 134 -2.30 25.31 -8.59
C PRO A 134 -3.60 24.68 -8.07
N LEU A 135 -3.65 24.46 -6.75
CA LEU A 135 -4.84 23.98 -6.06
C LEU A 135 -5.86 25.11 -5.81
N GLY A 136 -5.39 26.35 -5.75
CA GLY A 136 -6.19 27.52 -5.40
C GLY A 136 -6.57 27.53 -3.91
N ARG A 137 -7.56 28.33 -3.54
CA ARG A 137 -7.99 28.50 -2.15
C ARG A 137 -8.99 27.42 -1.75
N LEU A 138 -8.49 26.22 -1.45
CA LEU A 138 -9.34 25.05 -1.17
C LEU A 138 -10.27 25.25 0.03
N LYS A 139 -9.82 25.91 1.10
CA LYS A 139 -10.62 26.25 2.29
C LYS A 139 -11.87 27.08 1.99
N GLU A 140 -11.76 28.00 1.03
CA GLU A 140 -12.91 28.82 0.62
C GLU A 140 -13.89 28.02 -0.23
N LYS A 141 -13.41 26.98 -0.93
CA LYS A 141 -14.15 26.25 -1.94
C LYS A 141 -14.86 25.02 -1.39
N TYR A 142 -14.16 24.18 -0.63
CA TYR A 142 -14.65 22.86 -0.24
C TYR A 142 -14.85 22.77 1.27
N SER A 143 -15.92 22.09 1.68
CA SER A 143 -15.98 21.50 3.02
C SER A 143 -15.05 20.28 3.11
N LEU A 144 -14.75 19.82 4.32
CA LEU A 144 -14.01 18.57 4.53
C LEU A 144 -14.68 17.38 3.82
N SER A 145 -16.01 17.25 3.95
CA SER A 145 -16.79 16.20 3.29
C SER A 145 -16.77 16.34 1.77
N GLY A 146 -16.88 17.55 1.24
CA GLY A 146 -16.85 17.83 -0.19
C GLY A 146 -15.50 17.50 -0.83
N LEU A 147 -14.40 17.92 -0.20
CA LEU A 147 -13.06 17.60 -0.72
C LEU A 147 -12.78 16.10 -0.61
N THR A 148 -13.16 15.45 0.49
CA THR A 148 -13.03 14.00 0.68
C THR A 148 -13.76 13.23 -0.44
N ALA A 149 -15.01 13.60 -0.71
CA ALA A 149 -15.81 12.97 -1.77
C ALA A 149 -15.20 13.19 -3.16
N PHE A 150 -14.69 14.40 -3.44
CA PHE A 150 -14.03 14.71 -4.70
C PHE A 150 -12.73 13.93 -4.89
N LEU A 151 -11.87 13.85 -3.86
CA LEU A 151 -10.61 13.12 -3.93
C LEU A 151 -10.82 11.62 -4.11
N LYS A 152 -11.86 11.06 -3.48
CA LYS A 152 -12.22 9.65 -3.64
C LYS A 152 -12.67 9.33 -5.06
N ASN A 153 -13.49 10.18 -5.68
CA ASN A 153 -14.10 9.92 -6.99
C ASN A 153 -14.16 11.16 -7.89
N PRO A 154 -13.02 11.68 -8.39
CA PRO A 154 -12.98 12.96 -9.11
C PRO A 154 -13.74 12.93 -10.43
N HIS A 155 -13.84 11.77 -11.10
CA HIS A 155 -14.55 11.63 -12.37
C HIS A 155 -16.08 11.65 -12.25
N LEU A 156 -16.66 11.45 -11.06
CA LEU A 156 -18.09 11.66 -10.87
C LEU A 156 -18.46 13.13 -11.05
N ALA A 157 -17.62 14.02 -10.49
CA ALA A 157 -17.76 15.46 -10.68
C ALA A 157 -17.24 15.92 -12.04
N ARG A 158 -16.14 15.33 -12.53
CA ARG A 158 -15.45 15.74 -13.75
C ARG A 158 -15.11 14.55 -14.65
N PRO A 159 -16.06 14.05 -15.46
CA PRO A 159 -15.85 12.86 -16.28
C PRO A 159 -14.63 12.94 -17.21
N SER A 160 -14.32 14.13 -17.74
CA SER A 160 -13.11 14.39 -18.56
C SER A 160 -12.01 15.15 -17.83
N GLY A 161 -12.08 15.19 -16.49
CA GLY A 161 -11.13 15.93 -15.65
C GLY A 161 -9.72 15.36 -15.71
N ARG A 162 -8.73 16.24 -15.61
CA ARG A 162 -7.31 15.84 -15.50
C ARG A 162 -6.93 15.32 -14.11
N MET A 163 -7.74 15.60 -13.08
CA MET A 163 -7.52 15.07 -11.74
C MET A 163 -7.97 13.61 -11.77
N PRO A 164 -7.05 12.64 -11.71
CA PRO A 164 -7.40 11.24 -11.80
C PRO A 164 -7.86 10.68 -10.46
N SER A 165 -8.46 9.50 -10.48
CA SER A 165 -8.57 8.69 -9.26
C SER A 165 -7.22 8.08 -8.93
N LEU A 166 -6.73 8.32 -7.70
CA LEU A 166 -5.53 7.67 -7.14
C LEU A 166 -5.90 6.44 -6.31
N GLU A 167 -7.11 5.90 -6.49
CA GLU A 167 -7.64 4.74 -5.76
C GLU A 167 -7.58 4.93 -4.24
N LEU A 168 -7.82 6.16 -3.78
CA LEU A 168 -7.81 6.48 -2.37
C LEU A 168 -8.96 5.77 -1.68
N THR A 169 -8.67 5.11 -0.57
CA THR A 169 -9.72 4.67 0.35
C THR A 169 -10.45 5.89 0.91
N HIS A 170 -11.61 5.68 1.53
CA HIS A 170 -12.33 6.76 2.19
C HIS A 170 -11.47 7.51 3.22
N TRP A 171 -10.70 6.76 4.02
CA TRP A 171 -9.86 7.32 5.09
C TRP A 171 -8.64 8.05 4.54
N GLU A 172 -7.99 7.52 3.51
CA GLU A 172 -6.88 8.23 2.85
C GLU A 172 -7.35 9.55 2.23
N ALA A 173 -8.52 9.56 1.58
CA ALA A 173 -9.11 10.78 1.02
C ALA A 173 -9.47 11.79 2.12
N LEU A 174 -9.98 11.31 3.27
CA LEU A 174 -10.30 12.14 4.43
C LEU A 174 -9.05 12.81 5.01
N ASP A 175 -7.97 12.07 5.19
CA ASP A 175 -6.71 12.57 5.72
C ASP A 175 -6.07 13.60 4.81
N ILE A 176 -5.99 13.31 3.51
CA ILE A 176 -5.47 14.27 2.51
C ILE A 176 -6.35 15.52 2.47
N ALA A 177 -7.67 15.38 2.55
CA ALA A 177 -8.57 16.54 2.61
C ALA A 177 -8.34 17.37 3.88
N GLY A 178 -8.21 16.73 5.03
CA GLY A 178 -7.91 17.40 6.30
C GLY A 178 -6.58 18.15 6.24
N TYR A 179 -5.55 17.55 5.67
CA TYR A 179 -4.26 18.19 5.43
C TYR A 179 -4.37 19.40 4.49
N LEU A 180 -5.00 19.24 3.33
CA LEU A 180 -5.11 20.32 2.34
C LEU A 180 -5.96 21.51 2.82
N LEU A 181 -6.89 21.26 3.75
CA LEU A 181 -7.73 22.26 4.39
C LEU A 181 -7.17 22.76 5.73
N ASN A 182 -5.98 22.32 6.15
CA ASN A 182 -5.39 22.54 7.48
C ASN A 182 -6.46 22.42 8.59
N PHE A 183 -7.20 21.31 8.56
CA PHE A 183 -8.36 21.10 9.42
C PHE A 183 -7.92 20.81 10.87
N SER A 184 -8.57 21.45 11.84
CA SER A 184 -8.40 21.16 13.27
C SER A 184 -9.67 20.54 13.85
N LYS A 185 -9.53 19.44 14.60
CA LYS A 185 -10.66 18.81 15.33
C LYS A 185 -11.22 19.71 16.43
N GLU A 186 -10.39 20.61 16.97
CA GLU A 186 -10.76 21.54 18.04
C GLU A 186 -11.57 22.74 17.52
N SER A 187 -11.59 22.97 16.21
CA SER A 187 -12.35 24.06 15.57
C SER A 187 -12.89 23.59 14.22
N PRO A 188 -13.86 22.67 14.21
CA PRO A 188 -14.45 22.17 12.98
C PRO A 188 -15.18 23.32 12.28
N THR A 189 -14.61 23.82 11.19
CA THR A 189 -15.23 24.88 10.40
C THR A 189 -16.45 24.31 9.70
N THR A 190 -17.64 24.69 10.13
CA THR A 190 -18.88 24.37 9.44
C THR A 190 -19.15 25.41 8.36
N THR A 191 -19.23 24.98 7.10
CA THR A 191 -19.75 25.86 6.05
C THR A 191 -21.22 26.13 6.34
N PRO A 192 -21.68 27.39 6.44
CA PRO A 192 -23.09 27.68 6.64
C PRO A 192 -23.91 27.03 5.52
N ALA A 193 -24.99 26.33 5.90
CA ALA A 193 -25.96 25.87 4.94
C ALA A 193 -26.69 27.10 4.39
N MET A 194 -26.48 27.40 3.11
CA MET A 194 -27.29 28.40 2.41
C MET A 194 -28.68 27.81 2.17
N GLN A 195 -29.74 28.59 2.32
CA GLN A 195 -31.07 28.18 1.89
C GLN A 195 -31.35 28.80 0.52
N ALA A 196 -31.75 27.99 -0.45
CA ALA A 196 -32.08 28.51 -1.78
C ALA A 196 -33.38 29.32 -1.72
N GLU A 197 -33.29 30.64 -1.88
CA GLU A 197 -34.46 31.49 -2.16
C GLU A 197 -35.12 31.11 -3.50
N ILE A 198 -36.42 30.79 -3.47
CA ILE A 198 -37.17 30.25 -4.61
C ILE A 198 -37.21 31.24 -5.78
N GLU A 199 -37.48 32.52 -5.53
CA GLU A 199 -37.57 33.55 -6.57
C GLU A 199 -36.23 33.74 -7.30
N LEU A 200 -35.13 33.79 -6.54
CA LEU A 200 -33.78 33.85 -7.11
C LEU A 200 -33.43 32.59 -7.89
N ALA A 201 -33.85 31.41 -7.42
CA ALA A 201 -33.62 30.16 -8.15
C ALA A 201 -34.39 30.12 -9.49
N VAL A 202 -35.62 30.63 -9.56
CA VAL A 202 -36.37 30.74 -10.81
C VAL A 202 -35.68 31.71 -11.77
N LYS A 203 -35.30 32.90 -11.30
CA LYS A 203 -34.55 33.88 -12.09
C LYS A 203 -33.20 33.33 -12.57
N GLY A 204 -32.50 32.62 -11.68
CA GLY A 204 -31.21 31.99 -11.97
C GLY A 204 -31.30 30.92 -13.05
N LYS A 205 -32.38 30.12 -13.05
CA LYS A 205 -32.64 29.13 -14.11
C LYS A 205 -32.77 29.79 -15.48
N GLN A 206 -33.54 30.88 -15.57
CA GLN A 206 -33.70 31.64 -16.80
C GLN A 206 -32.35 32.20 -17.29
N GLN A 207 -31.61 32.87 -16.41
CA GLN A 207 -30.29 33.43 -16.75
C GLN A 207 -29.28 32.34 -17.15
N PHE A 208 -29.32 31.17 -16.51
CA PHE A 208 -28.47 30.03 -16.88
C PHE A 208 -28.72 29.56 -18.32
N GLN A 209 -29.96 29.62 -18.80
CA GLN A 209 -30.33 29.30 -20.18
C GLN A 209 -29.94 30.41 -21.15
N GLU A 210 -30.30 31.66 -20.86
CA GLU A 210 -30.04 32.83 -21.71
C GLU A 210 -28.55 33.11 -21.92
N LEU A 211 -27.74 32.95 -20.87
CA LEU A 211 -26.28 33.08 -20.95
C LEU A 211 -25.61 31.88 -21.63
N GLY A 212 -26.38 30.85 -22.02
CA GLY A 212 -25.88 29.69 -22.75
C GLY A 212 -25.08 28.68 -21.91
N CYS A 213 -25.21 28.69 -20.58
CA CYS A 213 -24.49 27.76 -19.70
C CYS A 213 -24.79 26.29 -20.05
N VAL A 214 -26.02 25.99 -20.49
CA VAL A 214 -26.50 24.68 -20.95
C VAL A 214 -25.73 24.11 -22.16
N ARG A 215 -25.06 24.97 -22.96
CA ARG A 215 -24.22 24.52 -24.09
C ARG A 215 -23.01 23.72 -23.62
N CYS A 216 -22.51 24.06 -22.43
CA CYS A 216 -21.35 23.42 -21.84
C CYS A 216 -21.74 22.44 -20.74
N HIS A 217 -22.61 22.84 -19.81
CA HIS A 217 -22.98 22.08 -18.63
C HIS A 217 -24.31 21.36 -18.83
N SER A 218 -24.30 20.04 -18.74
CA SER A 218 -25.51 19.24 -18.72
C SER A 218 -26.09 19.18 -17.30
N ILE A 219 -27.40 19.39 -17.18
CA ILE A 219 -28.19 19.10 -15.97
C ILE A 219 -29.05 17.87 -16.35
N ASN A 220 -29.01 16.79 -15.56
CA ASN A 220 -29.66 15.50 -15.88
C ASN A 220 -29.23 14.84 -17.21
N ARG A 221 -28.03 15.12 -17.72
CA ARG A 221 -27.48 14.58 -18.99
C ARG A 221 -28.27 14.93 -20.26
N GLU A 222 -29.32 15.75 -20.17
CA GLU A 222 -29.97 16.33 -21.34
C GLU A 222 -29.11 17.48 -21.86
N ARG A 223 -28.67 17.37 -23.12
CA ARG A 223 -28.05 18.48 -23.85
C ARG A 223 -29.03 18.92 -24.93
N THR A 224 -29.35 20.20 -24.93
CA THR A 224 -29.85 20.84 -26.15
C THR A 224 -28.66 21.00 -27.09
N SER A 225 -28.81 20.59 -28.35
CA SER A 225 -27.84 20.87 -29.42
C SER A 225 -28.40 21.99 -30.28
N PRO A 226 -28.06 23.26 -30.01
CA PRO A 226 -28.33 24.34 -30.97
C PRO A 226 -27.41 24.18 -32.18
N ASP A 227 -27.75 24.87 -33.27
CA ASP A 227 -26.88 24.97 -34.45
C ASP A 227 -25.45 25.37 -34.05
N GLN A 228 -24.47 24.57 -34.50
CA GLN A 228 -23.05 24.80 -34.28
C GLN A 228 -22.47 25.69 -35.39
N LEU A 229 -21.56 26.60 -35.01
CA LEU A 229 -20.87 27.48 -35.94
C LEU A 229 -19.66 26.75 -36.57
N ALA A 230 -19.55 26.74 -37.89
CA ALA A 230 -18.44 26.06 -38.58
C ALA A 230 -17.08 26.73 -38.31
N PHE A 231 -16.06 25.95 -37.90
CA PHE A 231 -14.69 26.44 -37.71
C PHE A 231 -14.10 27.08 -38.97
N ALA A 232 -14.41 26.53 -40.14
CA ALA A 232 -13.96 27.04 -41.43
C ALA A 232 -14.48 28.46 -41.76
N LYS A 233 -15.56 28.90 -41.11
CA LYS A 233 -16.17 30.22 -41.35
C LYS A 233 -15.75 31.28 -40.31
N MET A 234 -14.85 30.95 -39.39
CA MET A 234 -14.45 31.86 -38.32
C MET A 234 -13.28 32.78 -38.69
N ASP A 235 -13.37 34.03 -38.26
CA ASP A 235 -12.23 34.94 -38.21
C ASP A 235 -11.45 34.71 -36.89
N PRO A 236 -10.20 34.21 -36.93
CA PRO A 236 -9.40 33.91 -35.75
C PRO A 236 -8.94 35.17 -34.97
N LEU A 237 -9.22 36.38 -35.46
CA LEU A 237 -8.92 37.66 -34.80
C LEU A 237 -10.13 38.26 -34.07
N ARG A 238 -11.33 37.69 -34.22
CA ARG A 238 -12.58 38.20 -33.63
C ARG A 238 -13.10 37.31 -32.49
N GLY A 239 -14.14 37.78 -31.80
CA GLY A 239 -14.87 37.02 -30.78
C GLY A 239 -13.96 36.56 -29.62
N CYS A 240 -14.07 35.29 -29.25
CA CYS A 240 -13.33 34.68 -28.13
C CYS A 240 -11.80 34.80 -28.23
N LEU A 241 -11.24 35.01 -29.43
CA LEU A 241 -9.80 35.15 -29.67
C LEU A 241 -9.35 36.62 -29.78
N SER A 242 -10.26 37.59 -29.76
CA SER A 242 -9.96 39.03 -29.91
C SER A 242 -9.39 39.71 -28.66
N ASN A 243 -9.47 39.06 -27.48
CA ASN A 243 -9.20 39.63 -26.16
C ASN A 243 -10.16 40.75 -25.69
N SER A 244 -11.08 41.18 -26.53
CA SER A 244 -12.06 42.21 -26.21
C SER A 244 -13.29 41.62 -25.49
N PRO A 245 -13.93 42.39 -24.58
CA PRO A 245 -15.23 42.02 -24.03
C PRO A 245 -16.31 42.07 -25.12
N GLY A 246 -17.38 41.29 -24.95
CA GLY A 246 -18.48 41.25 -25.90
C GLY A 246 -19.53 40.20 -25.52
N LYS A 247 -20.50 39.94 -26.42
CA LYS A 247 -21.56 38.94 -26.27
C LYS A 247 -21.08 37.50 -26.53
N TRP A 248 -19.83 37.19 -26.16
CA TRP A 248 -19.21 35.88 -26.33
C TRP A 248 -18.47 35.45 -25.06
N PRO A 249 -18.20 34.15 -24.88
CA PRO A 249 -17.43 33.65 -23.74
C PRO A 249 -16.03 34.28 -23.68
N ARG A 250 -15.65 34.86 -22.55
CA ARG A 250 -14.33 35.44 -22.33
C ARG A 250 -13.40 34.44 -21.64
N TYR A 251 -12.37 34.01 -22.36
CA TYR A 251 -11.28 33.19 -21.85
C TYR A 251 -10.05 34.05 -21.54
N GLN A 252 -9.29 33.71 -20.49
CA GLN A 252 -7.94 34.25 -20.29
C GLN A 252 -6.90 33.37 -20.98
N PHE A 253 -6.74 33.56 -22.30
CA PHE A 253 -5.65 32.94 -23.04
C PHE A 253 -4.35 33.71 -22.85
N THR A 254 -3.26 33.01 -22.53
CA THR A 254 -1.91 33.53 -22.76
C THR A 254 -1.68 33.77 -24.25
N ASP A 255 -0.76 34.68 -24.59
CA ASP A 255 -0.44 34.98 -26.00
C ASP A 255 0.00 33.72 -26.77
N SER A 256 0.78 32.86 -26.12
CA SER A 256 1.21 31.59 -26.70
C SER A 256 0.03 30.65 -26.97
N GLN A 257 -0.93 30.56 -26.05
CA GLN A 257 -2.14 29.75 -26.25
C GLN A 257 -2.99 30.30 -27.38
N ARG A 258 -3.23 31.62 -27.39
CA ARG A 258 -4.04 32.28 -28.42
C ARG A 258 -3.43 32.08 -29.81
N LYS A 259 -2.14 32.38 -29.98
CA LYS A 259 -1.41 32.18 -31.24
C LYS A 259 -1.47 30.73 -31.70
N ALA A 260 -1.33 29.76 -30.78
CA ALA A 260 -1.42 28.35 -31.11
C ALA A 260 -2.83 27.92 -31.58
N ILE A 261 -3.89 28.46 -30.97
CA ILE A 261 -5.28 28.22 -31.40
C ILE A 261 -5.53 28.85 -32.77
N GLN A 262 -5.15 30.12 -32.95
CA GLN A 262 -5.29 30.85 -34.21
C GLN A 262 -4.57 30.15 -35.36
N ALA A 263 -3.33 29.70 -35.14
CA ALA A 263 -2.56 28.94 -36.12
C ALA A 263 -3.25 27.63 -36.51
N ALA A 264 -3.79 26.89 -35.53
CA ALA A 264 -4.52 25.66 -35.82
C ALA A 264 -5.76 25.92 -36.69
N ILE A 265 -6.54 26.95 -36.37
CA ILE A 265 -7.74 27.33 -37.14
C ILE A 265 -7.37 27.73 -38.57
N ARG A 266 -6.38 28.63 -38.75
CA ARG A 266 -5.95 29.10 -40.08
C ARG A 266 -5.47 27.96 -40.98
N GLN A 267 -4.75 27.00 -40.41
CA GLN A 267 -4.18 25.88 -41.16
C GLN A 267 -5.20 24.80 -41.51
N HIS A 268 -6.47 24.91 -41.09
CA HIS A 268 -7.48 23.85 -41.26
C HIS A 268 -6.91 22.47 -40.90
N ALA A 269 -6.18 22.42 -39.79
CA ALA A 269 -5.01 21.56 -39.64
C ALA A 269 -5.21 20.12 -40.21
N PRO A 270 -4.16 19.52 -40.83
CA PRO A 270 -4.24 18.21 -41.47
C PRO A 270 -4.46 17.08 -40.46
N LYS A 271 -5.13 16.00 -40.86
CA LYS A 271 -5.42 14.82 -40.02
C LYS A 271 -4.18 14.39 -39.22
N ALA A 272 -4.32 14.30 -37.90
CA ALA A 272 -3.21 13.92 -37.03
C ALA A 272 -2.82 12.44 -37.25
N THR A 273 -1.52 12.15 -37.28
CA THR A 273 -1.02 10.76 -37.32
C THR A 273 -1.33 10.02 -36.01
N THR A 274 -1.30 8.68 -36.02
CA THR A 274 -1.55 7.88 -34.80
C THR A 274 -0.59 8.26 -33.66
N GLU A 275 0.70 8.47 -33.94
CA GLU A 275 1.69 8.89 -32.94
C GLU A 275 1.39 10.30 -32.38
N GLN A 276 0.98 11.24 -33.24
CA GLN A 276 0.53 12.56 -32.79
C GLN A 276 -0.74 12.47 -31.93
N GLN A 277 -1.66 11.56 -32.27
CA GLN A 277 -2.87 11.32 -31.49
C GLN A 277 -2.54 10.75 -30.11
N ILE A 278 -1.60 9.81 -30.01
CA ILE A 278 -1.09 9.29 -28.72
C ILE A 278 -0.42 10.42 -27.92
N THR A 279 0.48 11.17 -28.54
CA THR A 279 1.18 12.28 -27.88
C THR A 279 0.21 13.32 -27.34
N ASN A 280 -0.79 13.72 -28.14
CA ASN A 280 -1.84 14.64 -27.71
C ASN A 280 -2.68 14.07 -26.57
N HIS A 281 -2.97 12.76 -26.59
CA HIS A 281 -3.72 12.07 -25.55
C HIS A 281 -2.95 12.07 -24.21
N LEU A 282 -1.68 11.64 -24.24
CA LEU A 282 -0.80 11.62 -23.06
C LEU A 282 -0.62 13.02 -22.48
N ALA A 283 -0.49 14.05 -23.34
CA ALA A 283 -0.42 15.44 -22.90
C ALA A 283 -1.75 15.96 -22.34
N ARG A 284 -2.90 15.54 -22.90
CA ARG A 284 -4.24 15.94 -22.42
C ARG A 284 -4.48 15.48 -20.99
N LEU A 285 -4.08 14.25 -20.65
CA LEU A 285 -4.22 13.64 -19.32
C LEU A 285 -3.00 13.83 -18.42
N ASN A 286 -1.98 14.55 -18.87
CA ASN A 286 -0.76 14.83 -18.12
C ASN A 286 0.07 13.59 -17.76
N CYS A 287 0.00 12.51 -18.55
CA CYS A 287 0.77 11.29 -18.33
C CYS A 287 2.28 11.55 -18.33
N PHE A 288 2.73 12.55 -19.09
CA PHE A 288 4.14 12.95 -19.19
C PHE A 288 4.75 13.51 -17.90
N ALA A 289 3.95 13.85 -16.90
CA ALA A 289 4.45 14.26 -15.59
C ALA A 289 5.11 13.10 -14.81
N CYS A 290 4.72 11.86 -15.13
CA CYS A 290 5.24 10.66 -14.50
C CYS A 290 6.00 9.77 -15.48
N HIS A 291 5.47 9.63 -16.70
CA HIS A 291 5.96 8.68 -17.68
C HIS A 291 6.72 9.35 -18.81
N GLN A 292 7.79 8.70 -19.24
CA GLN A 292 8.48 9.03 -20.48
C GLN A 292 7.91 8.21 -21.65
N ARG A 293 7.77 8.81 -22.83
CA ARG A 293 7.59 8.09 -24.10
C ARG A 293 8.40 8.77 -25.20
N ASN A 294 9.21 8.00 -25.93
CA ASN A 294 10.01 8.49 -27.07
C ASN A 294 10.84 9.74 -26.72
N GLY A 295 11.46 9.78 -25.54
CA GLY A 295 12.24 10.93 -25.09
C GLY A 295 11.43 12.06 -24.43
N ILE A 296 10.10 12.02 -24.49
CA ILE A 296 9.23 13.09 -23.99
C ILE A 296 8.69 12.73 -22.59
N GLY A 297 8.77 13.67 -21.66
CA GLY A 297 8.25 13.54 -20.30
C GLY A 297 9.14 12.72 -19.37
N GLY A 298 8.57 12.26 -18.27
CA GLY A 298 9.27 11.58 -17.18
C GLY A 298 9.31 12.41 -15.91
N VAL A 299 9.77 11.79 -14.83
CA VAL A 299 9.92 12.44 -13.52
C VAL A 299 11.02 13.49 -13.61
N SER A 300 10.74 14.72 -13.16
CA SER A 300 11.75 15.79 -13.10
C SER A 300 12.65 15.61 -11.88
N ALA A 301 13.90 16.10 -11.97
CA ALA A 301 14.88 15.99 -10.90
C ALA A 301 14.37 16.62 -9.58
N GLU A 302 13.64 17.73 -9.67
CA GLU A 302 13.08 18.44 -8.50
C GLU A 302 11.94 17.68 -7.82
N ARG A 303 11.36 16.67 -8.49
CA ARG A 303 10.27 15.85 -7.92
C ARG A 303 10.70 14.44 -7.57
N GLU A 304 11.93 14.07 -7.89
CA GLU A 304 12.41 12.69 -7.82
C GLU A 304 12.34 12.09 -6.40
N GLU A 305 12.53 12.93 -5.36
CA GLU A 305 12.46 12.53 -3.94
C GLU A 305 11.06 12.08 -3.48
N TYR A 306 10.01 12.53 -4.17
CA TYR A 306 8.62 12.19 -3.83
C TYR A 306 8.18 10.84 -4.43
N TYR A 307 8.96 10.31 -5.36
CA TYR A 307 8.75 8.96 -5.90
C TYR A 307 9.46 7.96 -4.99
N GLN A 308 8.70 7.43 -4.03
CA GLN A 308 9.19 6.58 -2.96
C GLN A 308 8.88 5.09 -3.18
N THR A 309 9.65 4.22 -2.52
CA THR A 309 9.48 2.77 -2.55
C THR A 309 9.60 2.16 -1.15
N THR A 310 8.97 1.00 -0.94
CA THR A 310 9.21 0.15 0.23
C THR A 310 10.35 -0.86 0.00
N ASN A 311 10.91 -0.92 -1.22
CA ASN A 311 12.00 -1.83 -1.56
C ASN A 311 13.14 -1.07 -2.25
N LEU A 312 14.07 -0.55 -1.44
CA LEU A 312 15.22 0.24 -1.90
C LEU A 312 16.18 -0.55 -2.80
N ASN A 313 16.21 -1.89 -2.67
CA ASN A 313 17.12 -2.76 -3.43
C ASN A 313 16.82 -2.71 -4.94
N LEU A 314 15.60 -2.37 -5.35
CA LEU A 314 15.23 -2.23 -6.77
C LEU A 314 15.72 -0.92 -7.42
N GLY A 315 16.35 -0.03 -6.65
CA GLY A 315 16.83 1.27 -7.14
C GLY A 315 15.72 2.11 -7.78
N PRO A 316 16.03 2.90 -8.83
CA PRO A 316 15.02 3.70 -9.53
C PRO A 316 13.84 2.89 -10.08
N GLN A 317 14.02 1.62 -10.46
CA GLN A 317 12.92 0.76 -10.95
C GLN A 317 11.90 0.40 -9.87
N GLY A 318 12.30 0.50 -8.59
CA GLY A 318 11.44 0.31 -7.44
C GLY A 318 10.50 1.49 -7.16
N ARG A 319 10.75 2.67 -7.75
CA ARG A 319 10.07 3.92 -7.36
C ARG A 319 9.63 4.82 -8.52
N ILE A 320 10.31 4.78 -9.67
CA ILE A 320 10.00 5.60 -10.83
C ILE A 320 8.97 4.88 -11.74
N PRO A 321 7.89 5.56 -12.18
CA PRO A 321 6.93 5.02 -13.13
C PRO A 321 7.61 4.54 -14.43
N PRO A 322 7.15 3.42 -15.02
CA PRO A 322 7.81 2.84 -16.18
C PRO A 322 7.65 3.72 -17.42
N ALA A 323 8.62 3.70 -18.32
CA ALA A 323 8.46 4.30 -19.64
C ALA A 323 7.30 3.65 -20.42
N LEU A 324 6.59 4.46 -21.21
CA LEU A 324 5.49 4.06 -22.09
C LEU A 324 5.95 3.84 -23.54
N THR A 325 7.25 3.98 -23.83
CA THR A 325 7.83 3.61 -25.13
C THR A 325 7.65 2.11 -25.37
N GLY A 326 7.00 1.72 -26.47
CA GLY A 326 6.81 0.31 -26.83
C GLY A 326 5.86 -0.45 -25.90
N VAL A 327 5.06 0.23 -25.08
CA VAL A 327 4.19 -0.42 -24.09
C VAL A 327 3.08 -1.25 -24.73
N GLY A 328 2.59 -0.86 -25.92
CA GLY A 328 1.61 -1.64 -26.67
C GLY A 328 2.17 -2.95 -27.24
N ALA A 329 3.49 -3.03 -27.46
CA ALA A 329 4.14 -4.30 -27.79
C ALA A 329 4.35 -5.18 -26.55
N LYS A 330 4.44 -4.55 -25.36
CA LYS A 330 4.82 -5.20 -24.10
C LYS A 330 3.66 -5.87 -23.39
N LEU A 331 2.53 -5.18 -23.29
CA LEU A 331 1.38 -5.62 -22.53
C LEU A 331 0.30 -6.12 -23.46
N GLU A 332 -0.40 -7.18 -23.04
CA GLU A 332 -1.66 -7.56 -23.67
C GLU A 332 -2.68 -6.42 -23.56
N SER A 333 -3.50 -6.20 -24.59
CA SER A 333 -4.45 -5.07 -24.63
C SER A 333 -5.42 -5.07 -23.46
N LYS A 334 -5.83 -6.27 -23.02
CA LYS A 334 -6.62 -6.46 -21.79
C LYS A 334 -5.87 -5.95 -20.55
N ALA A 335 -4.60 -6.31 -20.39
CA ALA A 335 -3.80 -5.89 -19.25
C ALA A 335 -3.53 -4.37 -19.26
N LEU A 336 -3.29 -3.78 -20.43
CA LEU A 336 -3.13 -2.33 -20.55
C LEU A 336 -4.44 -1.59 -20.19
N ARG A 337 -5.59 -2.13 -20.60
CA ARG A 337 -6.91 -1.61 -20.21
C ARG A 337 -7.14 -1.73 -18.71
N ASP A 338 -6.81 -2.86 -18.11
CA ASP A 338 -6.97 -3.09 -16.67
C ASP A 338 -6.14 -2.11 -15.84
N VAL A 339 -4.93 -1.75 -16.28
CA VAL A 339 -4.11 -0.71 -15.62
C VAL A 339 -4.76 0.68 -15.73
N LEU A 340 -5.23 1.08 -16.92
CA LEU A 340 -5.72 2.44 -17.17
C LEU A 340 -7.15 2.70 -16.66
N VAL A 341 -7.97 1.65 -16.62
CA VAL A 341 -9.40 1.74 -16.28
C VAL A 341 -9.68 1.22 -14.88
N ASN A 342 -9.11 0.06 -14.53
CA ASN A 342 -9.40 -0.66 -13.29
C ASN A 342 -8.30 -0.46 -12.22
N GLY A 343 -7.24 0.31 -12.56
CA GLY A 343 -6.10 0.62 -11.70
C GLY A 343 -5.32 -0.59 -11.19
N HIS A 344 -5.37 -1.69 -11.94
CA HIS A 344 -4.59 -2.88 -11.61
C HIS A 344 -3.09 -2.55 -11.49
N SER A 345 -2.48 -2.92 -10.37
CA SER A 345 -1.06 -2.70 -10.09
C SER A 345 -0.36 -4.02 -9.76
N VAL A 346 0.86 -4.18 -10.28
CA VAL A 346 1.72 -5.35 -10.07
C VAL A 346 3.01 -5.02 -9.32
N ARG A 347 3.11 -3.79 -8.81
CA ARG A 347 4.31 -3.25 -8.15
C ARG A 347 3.95 -2.78 -6.74
N PRO A 348 3.72 -3.70 -5.79
CA PRO A 348 3.27 -3.35 -4.44
C PRO A 348 4.30 -2.54 -3.65
N TYR A 349 5.55 -2.50 -4.14
CA TYR A 349 6.64 -1.74 -3.55
C TYR A 349 6.68 -0.25 -3.96
N MET A 350 5.95 0.17 -5.00
CA MET A 350 5.89 1.58 -5.39
C MET A 350 4.85 2.31 -4.55
N LYS A 351 5.23 3.43 -3.88
CA LYS A 351 4.24 4.25 -3.16
C LYS A 351 3.38 5.09 -4.11
N THR A 352 3.98 5.60 -5.19
CA THR A 352 3.25 6.35 -6.21
C THR A 352 2.32 5.41 -6.97
N ARG A 353 1.02 5.73 -6.97
CA ARG A 353 0.00 4.92 -7.63
C ARG A 353 -0.13 5.32 -9.10
N MET A 354 -0.42 4.35 -9.96
CA MET A 354 -0.82 4.64 -11.34
C MET A 354 -2.25 5.16 -11.32
N PRO A 355 -2.50 6.42 -11.72
CA PRO A 355 -3.85 6.97 -11.70
C PRO A 355 -4.79 6.30 -12.70
N GLN A 356 -6.06 6.18 -12.32
CA GLN A 356 -7.13 5.88 -13.26
C GLN A 356 -7.66 7.18 -13.88
N PHE A 357 -7.95 7.17 -15.18
CA PHE A 357 -8.53 8.31 -15.91
C PHE A 357 -9.95 8.04 -16.44
N GLY A 358 -10.54 6.88 -16.12
CA GLY A 358 -11.86 6.46 -16.60
C GLY A 358 -11.83 5.88 -18.03
N ALA A 359 -12.76 4.97 -18.30
CA ALA A 359 -12.80 4.21 -19.56
C ALA A 359 -12.96 5.10 -20.80
N GLU A 360 -13.89 6.06 -20.74
CA GLU A 360 -14.17 7.00 -21.84
C GLU A 360 -12.95 7.81 -22.25
N ASN A 361 -12.09 8.17 -21.28
CA ASN A 361 -10.90 8.95 -21.58
C ASN A 361 -9.76 8.07 -22.11
N THR A 362 -9.72 6.77 -21.85
CA THR A 362 -8.50 5.94 -22.08
C THR A 362 -8.65 4.86 -23.14
N ILE A 363 -9.87 4.44 -23.50
CA ILE A 363 -10.09 3.29 -24.39
C ILE A 363 -9.40 3.44 -25.75
N SER A 364 -9.45 4.64 -26.36
CA SER A 364 -8.83 4.89 -27.66
C SER A 364 -7.30 4.93 -27.60
N LEU A 365 -6.71 5.18 -26.42
CA LEU A 365 -5.26 5.15 -26.25
C LEU A 365 -4.73 3.72 -26.32
N VAL A 366 -5.43 2.77 -25.72
CA VAL A 366 -5.06 1.33 -25.70
C VAL A 366 -4.90 0.81 -27.13
N SER A 367 -5.94 0.97 -27.96
CA SER A 367 -5.93 0.47 -29.34
C SER A 367 -4.85 1.13 -30.20
N ARG A 368 -4.56 2.42 -29.98
CA ARG A 368 -3.53 3.14 -30.73
C ARG A 368 -2.12 2.69 -30.33
N LEU A 369 -1.87 2.48 -29.04
CA LEU A 369 -0.59 1.97 -28.56
C LEU A 369 -0.30 0.59 -29.15
N GLU A 370 -1.27 -0.31 -29.13
CA GLU A 370 -1.16 -1.63 -29.78
C GLU A 370 -0.86 -1.52 -31.28
N GLN A 371 -1.51 -0.58 -31.98
CA GLN A 371 -1.30 -0.38 -33.41
C GLN A 371 0.14 0.01 -33.76
N ILE A 372 0.76 0.93 -33.01
CA ILE A 372 2.06 1.52 -33.36
C ILE A 372 3.25 0.87 -32.65
N ASP A 373 3.06 0.38 -31.43
CA ASP A 373 4.12 -0.25 -30.68
C ASP A 373 4.26 -1.69 -31.18
N GLN A 374 5.13 -1.90 -32.17
CA GLN A 374 5.41 -3.20 -32.77
C GLN A 374 6.84 -3.63 -32.48
N LEU A 375 7.03 -4.95 -32.32
CA LEU A 375 8.35 -5.58 -32.23
C LEU A 375 8.61 -6.43 -33.48
N PRO A 376 9.90 -6.61 -33.86
CA PRO A 376 10.25 -7.49 -34.98
C PRO A 376 9.60 -8.87 -34.82
N PRO A 377 9.05 -9.44 -35.92
CA PRO A 377 8.47 -10.77 -35.89
C PRO A 377 9.52 -11.79 -35.44
N MET A 378 9.04 -12.85 -34.79
CA MET A 378 9.86 -13.91 -34.22
C MET A 378 9.09 -15.22 -34.33
N GLU A 379 9.82 -16.28 -34.68
CA GLU A 379 9.32 -17.65 -34.59
C GLU A 379 9.51 -18.18 -33.17
N PHE A 380 8.47 -18.82 -32.65
CA PHE A 380 8.51 -19.48 -31.36
C PHE A 380 8.88 -20.95 -31.54
N GLU A 381 9.69 -21.47 -30.63
CA GLU A 381 10.06 -22.88 -30.66
C GLU A 381 8.84 -23.76 -30.41
N THR A 382 8.75 -24.84 -31.16
CA THR A 382 7.71 -25.85 -30.97
C THR A 382 8.25 -27.00 -30.14
N PHE A 383 7.36 -27.67 -29.43
CA PHE A 383 7.69 -28.79 -28.57
C PHE A 383 6.60 -29.84 -28.62
N ARG A 384 6.96 -31.10 -28.34
CA ARG A 384 6.01 -32.23 -28.37
C ARG A 384 5.49 -32.60 -26.98
N ASP A 385 6.34 -32.50 -25.96
CA ASP A 385 6.01 -32.89 -24.59
C ASP A 385 5.84 -31.65 -23.70
N GLU A 386 4.57 -31.29 -23.44
CA GLU A 386 4.20 -30.20 -22.55
C GLU A 386 4.75 -30.38 -21.13
N LYS A 387 4.72 -31.62 -20.61
CA LYS A 387 5.14 -31.92 -19.24
C LYS A 387 6.65 -31.73 -19.10
N LEU A 388 7.42 -32.20 -20.06
CA LEU A 388 8.87 -31.99 -20.09
C LEU A 388 9.21 -30.50 -20.15
N ILE A 389 8.55 -29.75 -21.03
CA ILE A 389 8.82 -28.32 -21.20
C ILE A 389 8.43 -27.50 -19.97
N ARG A 390 7.28 -27.76 -19.36
CA ARG A 390 6.90 -27.11 -18.10
C ARG A 390 7.83 -27.48 -16.96
N ASN A 391 8.27 -28.75 -16.86
CA ASN A 391 9.26 -29.16 -15.87
C ASN A 391 10.61 -28.46 -16.07
N ALA A 392 11.06 -28.27 -17.31
CA ALA A 392 12.26 -27.50 -17.59
C ALA A 392 12.11 -26.02 -17.18
N GLY A 393 10.95 -25.41 -17.44
CA GLY A 393 10.64 -24.06 -16.98
C GLY A 393 10.64 -23.92 -15.46
N TRP A 394 10.05 -24.90 -14.76
CA TRP A 394 10.05 -25.00 -13.30
C TRP A 394 11.47 -25.10 -12.73
N GLU A 395 12.34 -25.92 -13.33
CA GLU A 395 13.75 -26.06 -12.92
C GLU A 395 14.50 -24.74 -13.15
N LEU A 396 14.34 -24.11 -14.34
CA LEU A 396 14.96 -22.83 -14.68
C LEU A 396 14.55 -21.70 -13.73
N ALA A 397 13.28 -21.65 -13.30
CA ALA A 397 12.80 -20.61 -12.39
C ALA A 397 13.37 -20.73 -10.96
N GLY A 398 13.70 -21.96 -10.52
CA GLY A 398 14.17 -22.26 -9.17
C GLY A 398 15.67 -22.07 -8.95
N THR A 399 16.10 -22.30 -7.72
CA THR A 399 17.52 -22.28 -7.30
C THR A 399 18.40 -23.26 -8.08
N GLY A 400 17.81 -24.35 -8.57
CA GLY A 400 18.46 -25.33 -9.43
C GLY A 400 18.69 -24.86 -10.87
N GLY A 401 18.21 -23.67 -11.26
CA GLY A 401 18.23 -23.13 -12.62
C GLY A 401 18.90 -21.76 -12.74
N LEU A 402 18.16 -20.79 -13.29
CA LEU A 402 18.54 -19.37 -13.39
C LEU A 402 18.20 -18.58 -12.12
N ASN A 403 17.53 -19.22 -11.15
CA ASN A 403 17.22 -18.66 -9.83
C ASN A 403 16.38 -17.37 -9.88
N CYS A 404 15.38 -17.33 -10.76
CA CYS A 404 14.45 -16.21 -10.91
C CYS A 404 13.77 -15.81 -9.60
N ILE A 405 13.50 -16.78 -8.72
CA ILE A 405 12.89 -16.59 -7.39
C ILE A 405 13.79 -15.87 -6.37
N ALA A 406 15.08 -15.65 -6.65
CA ALA A 406 15.94 -14.83 -5.80
C ALA A 406 15.56 -13.35 -5.85
N CYS A 407 14.97 -12.90 -6.96
CA CYS A 407 14.52 -11.53 -7.14
C CYS A 407 12.99 -11.47 -7.27
N HIS A 408 12.35 -12.35 -8.01
CA HIS A 408 10.92 -12.22 -8.22
C HIS A 408 10.08 -12.88 -7.12
N THR A 409 9.02 -12.18 -6.72
CA THR A 409 7.92 -12.77 -5.95
C THR A 409 7.31 -13.94 -6.73
N PHE A 410 6.82 -14.95 -6.03
CA PHE A 410 6.13 -16.08 -6.67
C PHE A 410 4.95 -16.53 -5.81
N GLN A 411 3.73 -16.56 -6.37
CA GLN A 411 2.50 -16.87 -5.63
C GLN A 411 2.34 -16.01 -4.38
N MET A 412 2.55 -14.69 -4.51
CA MET A 412 2.53 -13.72 -3.41
C MET A 412 3.57 -13.96 -2.29
N LYS A 413 4.48 -14.94 -2.44
CA LYS A 413 5.59 -15.15 -1.51
C LYS A 413 6.78 -14.30 -1.98
N PRO A 414 7.19 -13.30 -1.19
CA PRO A 414 8.27 -12.40 -1.60
C PRO A 414 9.59 -13.16 -1.70
N ALA A 415 10.40 -12.79 -2.68
CA ALA A 415 11.80 -13.20 -2.72
C ALA A 415 12.56 -12.66 -1.50
N LYS A 416 13.59 -13.37 -1.03
CA LYS A 416 14.35 -12.98 0.16
C LYS A 416 15.20 -11.72 -0.04
N THR A 417 15.77 -11.55 -1.23
CA THR A 417 16.79 -10.53 -1.49
C THR A 417 16.18 -9.23 -2.01
N MET A 418 15.35 -9.30 -3.05
CA MET A 418 14.87 -8.12 -3.75
C MET A 418 13.50 -8.40 -4.38
N PRO A 419 12.41 -8.49 -3.59
CA PRO A 419 11.10 -8.91 -4.10
C PRO A 419 10.57 -7.95 -5.17
N ALA A 420 10.76 -8.35 -6.42
CA ALA A 420 10.26 -7.73 -7.62
C ALA A 420 8.86 -8.27 -7.97
N ILE A 421 8.38 -7.93 -9.18
CA ILE A 421 7.07 -8.32 -9.70
C ILE A 421 6.85 -9.84 -9.61
N ASP A 422 5.64 -10.25 -9.22
CA ASP A 422 5.25 -11.66 -9.14
C ASP A 422 5.28 -12.37 -10.51
N LEU A 423 6.09 -13.43 -10.63
CA LEU A 423 6.24 -14.21 -11.87
C LEU A 423 4.93 -14.85 -12.33
N THR A 424 4.03 -15.16 -11.42
CA THR A 424 2.75 -15.80 -11.75
C THR A 424 1.79 -14.88 -12.52
N LEU A 425 2.13 -13.60 -12.67
CA LEU A 425 1.38 -12.62 -13.45
C LEU A 425 1.88 -12.48 -14.88
N MET A 426 3.00 -13.11 -15.26
CA MET A 426 3.64 -12.86 -16.56
C MET A 426 2.77 -13.31 -17.73
N GLY A 427 2.23 -14.53 -17.66
CA GLY A 427 1.41 -15.10 -18.73
C GLY A 427 0.08 -14.38 -19.00
N THR A 428 -0.45 -13.64 -18.01
CA THR A 428 -1.72 -12.91 -18.15
C THR A 428 -1.54 -11.46 -18.58
N ARG A 429 -0.33 -10.90 -18.45
CA ARG A 429 -0.08 -9.46 -18.67
C ARG A 429 0.84 -9.16 -19.85
N LEU A 430 1.84 -10.00 -20.10
CA LEU A 430 2.88 -9.73 -21.07
C LEU A 430 2.51 -10.34 -22.41
N ASN A 431 2.84 -9.64 -23.48
CA ASN A 431 2.82 -10.26 -24.79
C ASN A 431 3.98 -11.25 -24.93
N LYS A 432 3.70 -12.46 -25.43
CA LYS A 432 4.71 -13.53 -25.60
C LYS A 432 5.91 -13.04 -26.41
N ARG A 433 5.70 -12.30 -27.51
CA ARG A 433 6.79 -11.79 -28.35
C ARG A 433 7.70 -10.84 -27.56
N TRP A 434 7.13 -9.95 -26.77
CA TRP A 434 7.91 -9.05 -25.93
C TRP A 434 8.69 -9.80 -24.85
N PHE A 435 8.09 -10.81 -24.22
CA PHE A 435 8.76 -11.64 -23.22
C PHE A 435 10.06 -12.24 -23.76
N TYR A 436 10.06 -12.74 -25.01
CA TYR A 436 11.24 -13.32 -25.64
C TYR A 436 12.31 -12.29 -25.90
N HIS A 437 11.96 -11.18 -26.56
CA HIS A 437 12.91 -10.10 -26.82
C HIS A 437 13.51 -9.55 -25.53
N TYR A 438 12.69 -9.42 -24.48
CA TYR A 438 13.13 -8.93 -23.19
C TYR A 438 14.09 -9.90 -22.49
N LEU A 439 13.80 -11.21 -22.45
CA LEU A 439 14.70 -12.18 -21.82
C LEU A 439 16.05 -12.31 -22.54
N LEU A 440 16.08 -12.17 -23.86
CA LEU A 440 17.31 -12.17 -24.64
C LEU A 440 18.19 -10.94 -24.34
N ASN A 441 17.59 -9.77 -24.15
CA ASN A 441 18.33 -8.54 -23.87
C ASN A 441 17.53 -7.54 -23.01
N PRO A 442 17.51 -7.70 -21.67
CA PRO A 442 16.76 -6.82 -20.79
C PRO A 442 17.24 -5.36 -20.84
N GLN A 443 18.55 -5.15 -20.99
CA GLN A 443 19.19 -3.82 -20.99
C GLN A 443 18.74 -2.97 -22.19
N ARG A 444 18.41 -3.59 -23.33
CA ARG A 444 17.84 -2.88 -24.50
C ARG A 444 16.51 -2.18 -24.19
N PHE A 445 15.70 -2.77 -23.30
CA PHE A 445 14.38 -2.23 -22.95
C PHE A 445 14.43 -1.30 -21.75
N HIS A 446 15.27 -1.63 -20.77
CA HIS A 446 15.41 -0.89 -19.53
C HIS A 446 16.90 -0.76 -19.18
N PRO A 447 17.58 0.29 -19.68
CA PRO A 447 18.97 0.55 -19.33
C PRO A 447 19.15 0.64 -17.81
N GLY A 448 20.17 -0.04 -17.29
CA GLY A 448 20.45 -0.10 -15.85
C GLY A 448 19.47 -0.98 -15.06
N THR A 449 18.76 -1.90 -15.73
CA THR A 449 17.94 -2.89 -15.00
C THR A 449 18.81 -3.84 -14.19
N VAL A 450 18.34 -4.18 -12.99
CA VAL A 450 18.93 -5.21 -12.12
C VAL A 450 18.75 -6.62 -12.68
N MET A 451 17.88 -6.80 -13.68
CA MET A 451 17.66 -8.10 -14.30
C MET A 451 18.88 -8.53 -15.12
N PRO A 452 19.51 -9.68 -14.79
CA PRO A 452 20.65 -10.18 -15.54
C PRO A 452 20.28 -10.59 -16.97
N SER A 453 21.26 -10.57 -17.88
CA SER A 453 21.14 -11.30 -19.15
C SER A 453 21.53 -12.76 -18.91
N PHE A 454 20.57 -13.67 -19.02
CA PHE A 454 20.80 -15.11 -18.86
C PHE A 454 21.18 -15.82 -20.16
N TRP A 455 20.99 -15.13 -21.30
CA TRP A 455 21.32 -15.62 -22.64
C TRP A 455 22.13 -14.57 -23.44
N PRO A 456 23.31 -14.15 -22.97
CA PRO A 456 24.15 -13.24 -23.74
C PRO A 456 24.46 -13.86 -25.12
N ASP A 457 24.31 -13.06 -26.18
CA ASP A 457 24.44 -13.49 -27.58
C ASP A 457 23.56 -14.69 -27.96
N GLY A 458 22.44 -14.90 -27.26
CA GLY A 458 21.53 -16.02 -27.48
C GLY A 458 22.06 -17.36 -26.98
N LYS A 459 23.09 -17.38 -26.11
CA LYS A 459 23.70 -18.60 -25.57
C LYS A 459 23.34 -18.79 -24.11
N SER A 460 22.84 -19.98 -23.75
CA SER A 460 22.46 -20.27 -22.36
C SER A 460 23.66 -20.49 -21.44
N MET A 461 23.58 -19.94 -20.23
CA MET A 461 24.50 -20.29 -19.14
C MET A 461 24.20 -21.66 -18.52
N ARG A 462 23.00 -22.23 -18.75
CA ARG A 462 22.56 -23.52 -18.21
C ARG A 462 22.43 -24.55 -19.32
N LYS A 463 23.57 -25.13 -19.71
CA LYS A 463 23.63 -26.14 -20.79
C LYS A 463 23.02 -27.48 -20.42
N ASP A 464 22.91 -27.77 -19.13
CA ASP A 464 22.35 -28.99 -18.57
C ASP A 464 20.82 -29.09 -18.72
N VAL A 465 20.12 -27.96 -18.86
CA VAL A 465 18.68 -27.93 -19.14
C VAL A 465 18.45 -27.75 -20.64
N LEU A 466 17.72 -28.67 -21.28
CA LEU A 466 17.38 -28.58 -22.71
C LEU A 466 18.60 -28.34 -23.63
N GLN A 467 19.74 -28.92 -23.28
CA GLN A 467 21.02 -28.81 -24.01
C GLN A 467 21.51 -27.36 -24.21
N GLY A 468 21.03 -26.42 -23.38
CA GLY A 468 21.38 -25.01 -23.50
C GLY A 468 20.72 -24.27 -24.67
N ASN A 469 19.70 -24.84 -25.33
CA ASN A 469 18.97 -24.15 -26.38
C ASN A 469 18.20 -22.95 -25.78
N ALA A 470 18.68 -21.75 -26.06
CA ALA A 470 18.16 -20.52 -25.47
C ALA A 470 16.68 -20.30 -25.77
N LYS A 471 16.26 -20.48 -27.04
CA LYS A 471 14.88 -20.26 -27.45
C LYS A 471 13.94 -21.28 -26.80
N LEU A 472 14.35 -22.55 -26.71
CA LEU A 472 13.55 -23.60 -26.07
C LEU A 472 13.47 -23.42 -24.54
N GLN A 473 14.53 -22.90 -23.90
CA GLN A 473 14.51 -22.55 -22.48
C GLN A 473 13.59 -21.36 -22.18
N ILE A 474 13.60 -20.33 -23.03
CA ILE A 474 12.67 -19.19 -22.93
C ILE A 474 11.23 -19.67 -23.12
N GLU A 475 10.98 -20.57 -24.08
CA GLU A 475 9.68 -21.21 -24.26
C GLU A 475 9.26 -22.04 -23.04
N ALA A 476 10.18 -22.82 -22.46
CA ALA A 476 9.92 -23.57 -21.24
C ALA A 476 9.50 -22.67 -20.07
N LEU A 477 10.20 -21.56 -19.86
CA LEU A 477 9.80 -20.56 -18.88
C LEU A 477 8.43 -19.96 -19.18
N TRP A 478 8.16 -19.61 -20.44
CA TRP A 478 6.86 -19.07 -20.84
C TRP A 478 5.72 -20.05 -20.53
N GLN A 479 5.85 -21.31 -20.96
CA GLN A 479 4.86 -22.37 -20.75
C GLN A 479 4.61 -22.64 -19.27
N TYR A 480 5.66 -22.63 -18.45
CA TYR A 480 5.54 -22.75 -17.00
C TYR A 480 4.80 -21.56 -16.38
N LEU A 481 5.09 -20.33 -16.81
CA LEU A 481 4.46 -19.12 -16.27
C LEU A 481 3.01 -18.91 -16.75
N LEU A 482 2.58 -19.58 -17.83
CA LEU A 482 1.18 -19.59 -18.27
C LEU A 482 0.24 -20.27 -17.25
N GLU A 483 0.75 -21.19 -16.42
CA GLU A 483 -0.03 -21.80 -15.33
C GLU A 483 -0.39 -20.80 -14.21
N GLY A 484 0.22 -19.60 -14.25
CA GLY A 484 -0.09 -18.49 -13.35
C GLY A 484 0.02 -18.90 -11.89
N ARG A 485 -1.02 -18.62 -11.09
CA ARG A 485 -1.01 -18.96 -9.65
C ARG A 485 -1.05 -20.46 -9.38
N GLN A 486 -1.42 -21.29 -10.36
CA GLN A 486 -1.44 -22.75 -10.23
C GLN A 486 -0.09 -23.40 -10.57
N ALA A 487 0.87 -22.62 -11.08
CA ALA A 487 2.21 -23.10 -11.40
C ALA A 487 2.86 -23.77 -10.17
N ARG A 488 3.48 -24.94 -10.38
CA ARG A 488 4.19 -25.66 -9.31
C ARG A 488 5.26 -24.76 -8.68
N THR A 489 5.31 -24.64 -7.36
CA THR A 489 6.31 -23.80 -6.68
C THR A 489 7.77 -24.18 -7.05
N PRO A 490 8.62 -23.23 -7.49
CA PRO A 490 10.02 -23.50 -7.82
C PRO A 490 10.85 -24.01 -6.63
N ARG A 491 11.86 -24.83 -6.91
CA ARG A 491 12.81 -25.32 -5.92
C ARG A 491 13.51 -24.15 -5.19
N GLY A 492 13.53 -24.21 -3.87
CA GLY A 492 14.21 -23.23 -3.01
C GLY A 492 13.35 -22.04 -2.57
N LEU A 493 12.12 -21.90 -3.08
CA LEU A 493 11.17 -20.90 -2.57
C LEU A 493 10.61 -21.31 -1.20
N ILE A 494 10.27 -22.60 -1.06
CA ILE A 494 9.94 -23.21 0.24
C ILE A 494 11.24 -23.81 0.75
N VAL A 495 11.79 -23.19 1.80
CA VAL A 495 12.96 -23.75 2.48
C VAL A 495 12.46 -24.73 3.53
N GLU A 496 12.81 -26.00 3.39
CA GLU A 496 12.46 -27.00 4.38
C GLU A 496 13.04 -26.64 5.75
N PRO A 497 12.27 -26.85 6.83
CA PRO A 497 12.78 -26.65 8.18
C PRO A 497 14.00 -27.52 8.40
N ILE A 498 14.99 -26.99 9.13
CA ILE A 498 16.01 -27.87 9.71
C ILE A 498 15.35 -28.46 10.94
N GLU A 499 15.20 -29.77 11.02
CA GLU A 499 14.55 -30.38 12.18
C GLU A 499 15.60 -30.76 13.22
N LEU A 500 15.63 -30.05 14.35
CA LEU A 500 16.25 -30.56 15.57
C LEU A 500 15.21 -31.38 16.32
N VAL A 501 15.57 -32.62 16.65
CA VAL A 501 14.75 -33.58 17.39
C VAL A 501 15.59 -34.14 18.53
N ALA A 502 14.99 -34.29 19.71
CA ALA A 502 15.60 -34.99 20.84
C ALA A 502 15.12 -36.45 20.81
N THR A 503 16.04 -37.40 20.72
CA THR A 503 15.71 -38.84 20.64
C THR A 503 15.93 -39.52 21.99
N ASP A 504 17.19 -39.71 22.41
CA ASP A 504 17.55 -40.54 23.58
C ASP A 504 18.05 -39.72 24.78
N GLU A 505 18.49 -38.49 24.51
CA GLU A 505 18.96 -37.50 25.45
C GLU A 505 18.37 -36.12 25.14
N ALA A 506 18.42 -35.20 26.09
CA ALA A 506 17.94 -33.85 25.87
C ALA A 506 18.86 -33.08 24.91
N VAL A 507 18.27 -32.33 24.00
CA VAL A 507 19.00 -31.50 23.03
C VAL A 507 18.81 -30.04 23.42
N MET A 508 19.91 -29.30 23.50
CA MET A 508 19.88 -27.87 23.86
C MET A 508 20.28 -26.97 22.70
N LEU A 509 19.59 -25.83 22.57
CA LEU A 509 19.93 -24.79 21.61
C LEU A 509 19.86 -23.40 22.27
N ARG A 510 21.01 -22.72 22.32
CA ARG A 510 21.16 -21.39 22.93
C ARG A 510 21.13 -20.29 21.87
N ARG A 511 19.97 -19.68 21.67
CA ARG A 511 19.73 -18.69 20.60
C ARG A 511 18.53 -17.80 20.93
N SER A 512 18.23 -16.87 20.01
CA SER A 512 17.03 -16.06 20.14
C SER A 512 15.77 -16.89 19.93
N TYR A 513 14.88 -16.90 20.92
CA TYR A 513 13.52 -17.46 20.78
C TYR A 513 12.51 -16.31 20.73
N PRO A 514 11.34 -16.50 20.09
CA PRO A 514 10.26 -15.51 20.14
C PRO A 514 9.94 -15.18 21.60
N SER A 515 9.85 -13.89 21.94
CA SER A 515 9.61 -13.32 23.28
C SER A 515 10.70 -13.53 24.36
N ILE A 516 11.83 -14.19 24.07
CA ILE A 516 12.93 -14.40 25.05
C ILE A 516 14.23 -13.65 24.66
N GLY A 517 14.34 -13.19 23.41
CA GLY A 517 15.54 -12.49 22.94
C GLY A 517 16.78 -13.40 22.94
N LYS A 518 17.98 -12.81 22.82
CA LYS A 518 19.24 -13.55 22.53
C LYS A 518 19.70 -14.48 23.65
N ARG A 519 19.15 -14.37 24.86
CA ARG A 519 19.49 -15.19 26.04
C ARG A 519 18.57 -16.38 26.26
N GLY A 520 17.86 -16.78 25.20
CA GLY A 520 17.02 -17.98 25.23
C GLY A 520 17.81 -19.27 25.20
N ILE A 521 17.37 -20.24 26.00
CA ILE A 521 17.90 -21.59 26.06
C ILE A 521 16.75 -22.56 25.83
N GLY A 522 16.65 -23.08 24.61
CA GLY A 522 15.71 -24.15 24.30
C GLY A 522 16.24 -25.51 24.76
N VAL A 523 15.34 -26.36 25.23
CA VAL A 523 15.62 -27.75 25.60
C VAL A 523 14.52 -28.61 25.02
N GLY A 524 14.89 -29.58 24.17
CA GLY A 524 14.00 -30.62 23.69
C GLY A 524 14.28 -31.91 24.44
N TYR A 525 13.24 -32.57 24.92
CA TYR A 525 13.33 -33.84 25.64
C TYR A 525 12.86 -35.01 24.76
N PRO A 526 13.41 -36.23 24.96
CA PRO A 526 13.05 -37.47 24.25
C PRO A 526 11.56 -37.73 24.04
N HIS A 527 10.71 -37.43 25.03
CA HIS A 527 9.28 -37.73 24.98
C HIS A 527 8.44 -36.59 24.36
N GLU A 528 9.01 -35.91 23.36
CA GLU A 528 8.35 -34.84 22.59
C GLU A 528 7.80 -33.70 23.44
N VAL A 529 8.46 -33.39 24.57
CA VAL A 529 8.17 -32.23 25.39
C VAL A 529 9.35 -31.28 25.28
N ASN A 530 9.07 -30.00 25.12
CA ASN A 530 10.08 -28.99 24.86
C ASN A 530 9.82 -27.74 25.70
N LEU A 531 10.90 -27.03 26.03
CA LEU A 531 10.82 -25.73 26.71
C LEU A 531 11.82 -24.73 26.12
N ALA A 532 11.57 -23.44 26.37
CA ALA A 532 12.55 -22.39 26.24
C ALA A 532 12.64 -21.61 27.55
N TYR A 533 13.83 -21.61 28.14
CA TYR A 533 14.18 -20.88 29.35
C TYR A 533 14.76 -19.52 28.99
N ASP A 534 14.31 -18.48 29.69
CA ASP A 534 14.79 -17.12 29.55
C ASP A 534 15.85 -16.85 30.62
N ALA A 535 17.12 -16.90 30.23
CA ALA A 535 18.23 -16.69 31.17
C ALA A 535 18.52 -15.20 31.47
N GLU A 536 17.84 -14.28 30.79
CA GLU A 536 17.89 -12.84 31.12
C GLU A 536 16.88 -12.49 32.21
N GLN A 537 15.71 -13.14 32.19
CA GLN A 537 14.63 -12.91 33.15
C GLN A 537 14.45 -14.04 34.18
N MET A 538 15.26 -15.10 34.13
CA MET A 538 15.31 -16.21 35.09
C MET A 538 13.94 -16.90 35.23
N ARG A 539 13.32 -17.22 34.08
CA ARG A 539 11.96 -17.74 34.01
C ARG A 539 11.79 -18.84 32.97
N LEU A 540 10.77 -19.67 33.16
CA LEU A 540 10.23 -20.47 32.06
C LEU A 540 9.51 -19.54 31.07
N GLY A 541 9.99 -19.47 29.83
CA GLY A 541 9.42 -18.57 28.82
C GLY A 541 8.37 -19.24 27.93
N MET A 542 8.60 -20.49 27.54
CA MET A 542 7.71 -21.23 26.63
C MET A 542 7.78 -22.73 26.85
N ILE A 543 6.70 -23.45 26.53
CA ILE A 543 6.64 -24.93 26.46
C ILE A 543 5.80 -25.38 25.26
N TRP A 544 6.12 -26.53 24.66
CA TRP A 544 5.37 -27.12 23.54
C TRP A 544 5.60 -28.62 23.38
N LYS A 545 4.76 -29.27 22.57
CA LYS A 545 4.80 -30.70 22.29
C LYS A 545 5.21 -31.01 20.85
N GLY A 546 5.78 -32.18 20.61
CA GLY A 546 6.24 -32.63 19.30
C GLY A 546 7.72 -32.35 19.06
N LYS A 547 8.08 -32.03 17.82
CA LYS A 547 9.49 -31.81 17.44
C LYS A 547 10.06 -30.57 18.16
N PHE A 548 11.38 -30.57 18.36
CA PHE A 548 12.01 -29.56 19.18
C PHE A 548 12.05 -28.21 18.46
N ALA A 549 12.90 -28.04 17.44
CA ALA A 549 13.12 -26.70 16.91
C ALA A 549 13.67 -26.65 15.48
N ASP A 550 13.37 -25.55 14.80
CA ASP A 550 13.93 -25.16 13.51
C ASP A 550 14.94 -24.03 13.71
N PRO A 551 16.25 -24.34 13.72
CA PRO A 551 17.28 -23.34 13.85
C PRO A 551 17.57 -22.61 12.52
N GLY A 552 16.84 -22.93 11.44
CA GLY A 552 17.14 -22.43 10.09
C GLY A 552 17.20 -20.91 9.99
N GLY A 553 16.38 -20.19 10.75
CA GLY A 553 16.44 -18.72 10.82
C GLY A 553 17.77 -18.19 11.37
N VAL A 554 18.39 -18.92 12.29
CA VAL A 554 19.66 -18.56 12.92
C VAL A 554 20.85 -19.06 12.12
N TRP A 555 20.84 -20.33 11.72
CA TRP A 555 21.98 -21.00 11.10
C TRP A 555 22.23 -20.53 9.67
N ARG A 556 21.17 -20.22 8.92
CA ARG A 556 21.30 -19.69 7.54
C ARG A 556 21.50 -18.17 7.51
N GLY A 557 21.18 -17.47 8.60
CA GLY A 557 21.11 -16.01 8.67
C GLY A 557 22.24 -15.33 9.47
N GLN A 558 23.44 -15.94 9.52
CA GLN A 558 24.60 -15.40 10.26
C GLN A 558 24.28 -15.05 11.74
N GLY A 559 23.34 -15.76 12.37
CA GLY A 559 22.98 -15.56 13.78
C GLY A 559 21.94 -14.45 14.08
N HIS A 560 21.40 -13.75 13.08
CA HIS A 560 20.43 -12.66 13.29
C HIS A 560 18.96 -13.09 13.42
N GLY A 561 18.62 -14.33 13.08
CA GLY A 561 17.24 -14.82 13.15
C GLY A 561 16.83 -15.37 14.52
N THR A 562 15.59 -15.87 14.59
CA THR A 562 15.04 -16.57 15.76
C THR A 562 14.88 -18.06 15.47
N VAL A 563 14.99 -18.88 16.52
CA VAL A 563 14.65 -20.29 16.49
C VAL A 563 13.13 -20.42 16.46
N ARG A 564 12.61 -21.27 15.58
CA ARG A 564 11.17 -21.55 15.50
C ARG A 564 10.86 -22.88 16.20
N PRO A 565 10.02 -22.92 17.25
CA PRO A 565 9.52 -24.17 17.82
C PRO A 565 8.84 -25.03 16.74
N LEU A 566 9.18 -26.32 16.67
CA LEU A 566 8.63 -27.25 15.67
C LEU A 566 7.60 -28.19 16.31
N GLY A 567 6.49 -27.65 16.81
CA GLY A 567 5.54 -28.48 17.50
C GLY A 567 4.16 -27.86 17.61
N ASN A 568 3.28 -28.58 18.29
CA ASN A 568 1.92 -28.19 18.57
C ASN A 568 1.81 -27.73 20.04
N ASP A 569 0.64 -27.21 20.40
CA ASP A 569 0.30 -26.86 21.79
C ASP A 569 1.33 -25.92 22.44
N LEU A 570 1.76 -24.91 21.68
CA LEU A 570 2.73 -23.92 22.12
C LEU A 570 2.11 -22.97 23.16
N LEU A 571 2.59 -23.03 24.39
CA LEU A 571 2.26 -22.09 25.45
C LEU A 571 3.40 -21.11 25.71
N ARG A 572 3.03 -19.85 25.96
CA ARG A 572 3.95 -18.75 26.30
C ARG A 572 3.63 -18.26 27.71
N PHE A 573 4.67 -18.08 28.50
CA PHE A 573 4.57 -17.50 29.83
C PHE A 573 4.86 -16.00 29.78
N SER A 574 4.24 -15.25 30.70
CA SER A 574 4.43 -13.81 30.81
C SER A 574 5.85 -13.41 31.18
N ASP A 575 6.26 -12.22 30.76
CA ASP A 575 7.57 -11.65 31.05
C ASP A 575 7.71 -11.27 32.54
N GLY A 576 8.97 -11.16 32.98
CA GLY A 576 9.39 -10.85 34.34
C GLY A 576 9.85 -12.08 35.13
N PRO A 577 10.61 -11.86 36.22
CA PRO A 577 11.12 -12.95 37.06
C PRO A 577 9.99 -13.70 37.73
N GLU A 578 10.20 -15.00 37.96
CA GLU A 578 9.26 -15.82 38.71
C GLU A 578 9.53 -15.81 40.22
N LEU A 579 10.73 -15.45 40.67
CA LEU A 579 11.05 -15.28 42.09
C LEU A 579 11.17 -13.78 42.39
N GLU A 580 10.27 -13.25 43.23
CA GLU A 580 10.22 -11.82 43.56
C GLU A 580 10.03 -11.63 45.07
N SER A 581 10.44 -10.46 45.59
CA SER A 581 10.05 -10.03 46.95
C SER A 581 8.69 -9.35 46.92
N VAL A 582 7.89 -9.46 47.98
CA VAL A 582 6.55 -8.84 48.06
C VAL A 582 6.61 -7.31 47.97
N GLN A 583 7.75 -6.72 48.37
CA GLN A 583 7.96 -5.26 48.38
C GLN A 583 8.46 -4.69 47.04
N SER A 584 8.84 -5.55 46.08
CA SER A 584 9.35 -5.14 44.76
C SER A 584 8.41 -5.59 43.66
N SER A 585 7.81 -4.65 42.92
CA SER A 585 7.07 -4.95 41.68
C SER A 585 7.92 -4.57 40.47
N TRP A 586 8.48 -5.58 39.78
CA TRP A 586 9.22 -5.32 38.54
C TRP A 586 8.27 -4.93 37.40
N THR A 587 8.63 -3.93 36.59
CA THR A 587 7.91 -3.52 35.39
C THR A 587 8.75 -3.77 34.14
N THR A 588 8.09 -4.11 33.03
CA THR A 588 8.70 -4.50 31.74
C THR A 588 9.59 -3.44 31.08
N GLU A 589 9.59 -2.21 31.57
CA GLU A 589 10.43 -1.10 31.08
C GLU A 589 11.86 -1.14 31.67
N GLN A 590 12.09 -1.91 32.74
CA GLN A 590 13.38 -1.99 33.43
C GLN A 590 14.20 -3.17 32.90
N GLY A 591 15.05 -2.92 31.90
CA GLY A 591 15.91 -3.91 31.20
C GLY A 591 16.45 -5.07 32.04
N ARG A 592 17.68 -4.97 32.58
CA ARG A 592 18.30 -6.06 33.37
C ARG A 592 17.66 -6.13 34.76
N LEU A 593 17.21 -7.32 35.16
CA LEU A 593 16.59 -7.54 36.46
C LEU A 593 17.51 -7.12 37.63
N PRO A 594 17.04 -6.28 38.57
CA PRO A 594 17.80 -5.93 39.75
C PRO A 594 17.95 -7.17 40.66
N HIS A 595 19.15 -7.33 41.24
CA HIS A 595 19.49 -8.40 42.20
C HIS A 595 19.39 -9.85 41.70
N HIS A 596 19.08 -10.07 40.42
CA HIS A 596 19.08 -11.38 39.79
C HIS A 596 20.39 -11.61 39.01
N GLN A 597 20.98 -12.78 39.20
CA GLN A 597 22.19 -13.17 38.50
C GLN A 597 22.10 -14.62 38.02
N PHE A 598 22.14 -14.83 36.71
CA PHE A 598 22.23 -16.16 36.13
C PHE A 598 23.65 -16.70 36.33
N LEU A 599 23.75 -17.90 36.90
CA LEU A 599 25.00 -18.59 37.24
C LEU A 599 25.33 -19.73 36.25
N GLY A 600 24.55 -19.87 35.18
CA GLY A 600 24.72 -20.93 34.18
C GLY A 600 23.83 -22.14 34.47
N TYR A 601 24.24 -23.30 33.98
CA TYR A 601 23.54 -24.57 34.19
C TYR A 601 24.55 -25.72 34.31
N VAL A 602 24.09 -26.83 34.86
CA VAL A 602 24.80 -28.12 34.83
C VAL A 602 23.92 -29.14 34.12
N LEU A 603 24.55 -30.08 33.42
CA LEU A 603 23.85 -31.15 32.70
C LEU A 603 24.00 -32.46 33.46
N ASP A 604 22.95 -33.27 33.46
CA ASP A 604 23.05 -34.64 33.92
C ASP A 604 23.51 -35.60 32.80
N ASP A 605 23.55 -36.89 33.12
CA ASP A 605 23.91 -38.01 32.25
C ASP A 605 23.04 -38.12 30.98
N LYS A 606 21.85 -37.50 30.96
CA LYS A 606 20.93 -37.42 29.83
C LYS A 606 20.89 -36.04 29.19
N GLN A 607 21.94 -35.23 29.43
CA GLN A 607 22.08 -33.86 28.93
C GLN A 607 20.96 -32.90 29.36
N ARG A 608 20.21 -33.24 30.42
CA ARG A 608 19.09 -32.41 30.88
C ARG A 608 19.63 -31.31 31.80
N PRO A 609 19.26 -30.03 31.57
CA PRO A 609 19.83 -28.94 32.34
C PRO A 609 19.16 -28.75 33.71
N THR A 610 20.00 -28.41 34.68
CA THR A 610 19.61 -27.73 35.91
C THR A 610 20.12 -26.29 35.82
N PHE A 611 19.21 -25.33 35.65
CA PHE A 611 19.52 -23.92 35.57
C PHE A 611 19.84 -23.37 36.97
N ARG A 612 20.85 -22.50 37.06
CA ARG A 612 21.28 -21.94 38.33
C ARG A 612 21.26 -20.43 38.26
N TYR A 613 20.64 -19.80 39.25
CA TYR A 613 20.67 -18.35 39.40
C TYR A 613 20.68 -17.95 40.87
N LYS A 614 20.96 -16.68 41.13
CA LYS A 614 20.96 -16.07 42.45
C LYS A 614 19.98 -14.88 42.46
N PHE A 615 19.18 -14.78 43.51
CA PHE A 615 18.33 -13.61 43.80
C PHE A 615 18.59 -13.14 45.24
N HIS A 616 19.12 -11.92 45.42
CA HIS A 616 19.77 -11.53 46.68
C HIS A 616 20.70 -12.65 47.14
N ASP A 617 20.64 -13.14 48.39
CA ASP A 617 21.50 -14.23 48.87
C ASP A 617 20.91 -15.64 48.71
N VAL A 618 19.79 -15.76 48.00
CA VAL A 618 19.15 -17.04 47.70
C VAL A 618 19.74 -17.61 46.40
N LYS A 619 20.39 -18.77 46.49
CA LYS A 619 20.77 -19.59 45.33
C LYS A 619 19.57 -20.43 44.92
N VAL A 620 19.32 -20.49 43.62
CA VAL A 620 18.22 -21.26 43.03
C VAL A 620 18.76 -22.25 42.02
N GLU A 621 18.33 -23.50 42.16
CA GLU A 621 18.51 -24.54 41.16
C GLU A 621 17.13 -24.91 40.60
N ASP A 622 16.98 -24.82 39.28
CA ASP A 622 15.71 -24.99 38.58
C ASP A 622 15.85 -26.09 37.52
N ASN A 623 15.22 -27.22 37.79
CA ASN A 623 15.34 -28.45 37.00
C ASN A 623 14.00 -28.80 36.35
N PHE A 624 14.04 -29.20 35.08
CA PHE A 624 12.88 -29.62 34.32
C PHE A 624 13.03 -31.06 33.83
N ARG A 625 11.99 -31.87 34.01
CA ARG A 625 11.91 -33.28 33.62
C ARG A 625 10.63 -33.54 32.84
N GLU A 626 10.70 -34.30 31.74
CA GLU A 626 9.48 -34.77 31.11
C GLU A 626 8.69 -35.72 32.02
N ILE A 627 7.37 -35.65 31.95
CA ILE A 627 6.47 -36.62 32.58
C ILE A 627 6.08 -37.63 31.49
N LYS A 628 6.46 -38.90 31.70
CA LYS A 628 6.11 -39.97 30.78
C LYS A 628 4.59 -40.12 30.68
N PRO A 629 4.00 -40.17 29.48
CA PRO A 629 2.58 -40.46 29.33
C PRO A 629 2.30 -41.88 29.82
N GLN A 630 1.41 -42.04 30.80
CA GLN A 630 0.73 -43.32 31.06
C GLN A 630 -0.46 -43.44 30.09
N ALA A 631 -0.95 -44.67 29.85
CA ALA A 631 -1.79 -45.09 28.73
C ALA A 631 -3.05 -44.24 28.37
N MET A 632 -3.43 -43.23 29.17
CA MET A 632 -4.46 -42.22 28.84
C MET A 632 -4.17 -40.78 29.34
N SER A 633 -2.94 -40.46 29.80
CA SER A 633 -2.58 -39.12 30.29
C SER A 633 -1.74 -38.34 29.27
N SER A 634 -2.00 -37.04 29.12
CA SER A 634 -1.20 -36.15 28.28
C SER A 634 0.23 -36.01 28.81
N SER A 635 1.22 -36.00 27.90
CA SER A 635 2.62 -35.66 28.23
C SER A 635 2.68 -34.31 28.93
N GLY A 636 3.60 -34.18 29.88
CA GLY A 636 3.71 -32.98 30.73
C GLY A 636 5.16 -32.70 31.13
N LEU A 637 5.34 -31.63 31.90
CA LEU A 637 6.65 -31.18 32.38
C LEU A 637 6.61 -31.07 33.89
N ARG A 638 7.55 -31.71 34.58
CA ARG A 638 7.77 -31.54 36.01
C ARG A 638 8.93 -30.56 36.20
N ARG A 639 8.71 -29.51 36.98
CA ARG A 639 9.71 -28.52 37.37
C ARG A 639 9.99 -28.63 38.86
N THR A 640 11.25 -28.78 39.22
CA THR A 640 11.73 -28.84 40.60
C THR A 640 12.65 -27.66 40.85
N ILE A 641 12.24 -26.78 41.75
CA ILE A 641 12.98 -25.57 42.10
C ILE A 641 13.49 -25.72 43.53
N THR A 642 14.80 -25.68 43.70
CA THR A 642 15.46 -25.77 45.01
C THR A 642 16.05 -24.40 45.36
N PHE A 643 15.67 -23.88 46.51
CA PHE A 643 16.14 -22.62 47.07
C PHE A 643 17.11 -22.93 48.20
N ALA A 644 18.28 -22.29 48.22
CA ALA A 644 19.28 -22.43 49.26
C ALA A 644 19.85 -21.08 49.68
N GLY A 645 19.84 -20.80 50.98
CA GLY A 645 20.29 -19.53 51.57
C GLY A 645 19.48 -19.18 52.82
N GLN A 646 19.98 -18.23 53.60
CA GLN A 646 19.29 -17.66 54.77
C GLN A 646 19.12 -16.15 54.53
N PRO A 647 18.11 -15.74 53.74
CA PRO A 647 17.89 -14.33 53.46
C PRO A 647 17.41 -13.60 54.73
N SER A 648 17.79 -12.33 54.88
CA SER A 648 17.40 -11.49 56.03
C SER A 648 15.92 -11.10 56.06
N SER A 649 15.16 -11.42 55.01
CA SER A 649 13.72 -11.14 54.85
C SER A 649 12.95 -12.44 54.60
N SER A 650 11.69 -12.49 55.06
CA SER A 650 10.77 -13.63 54.87
C SER A 650 9.77 -13.46 53.73
N ASP A 651 9.81 -12.33 53.01
CA ASP A 651 8.70 -11.90 52.14
C ASP A 651 8.96 -12.24 50.67
N PHE A 652 9.18 -13.52 50.36
CA PHE A 652 9.37 -14.00 48.99
C PHE A 652 8.14 -14.73 48.46
N HIS A 653 7.89 -14.57 47.17
CA HIS A 653 6.88 -15.36 46.47
C HIS A 653 7.42 -15.87 45.14
N PHE A 654 6.91 -17.04 44.75
CA PHE A 654 7.12 -17.61 43.43
C PHE A 654 5.87 -17.43 42.58
N ARG A 655 6.00 -16.74 41.45
CA ARG A 655 4.94 -16.58 40.45
C ARG A 655 4.91 -17.81 39.55
N ALA A 656 3.97 -18.72 39.80
CA ALA A 656 3.85 -19.99 39.09
C ALA A 656 3.14 -19.85 37.73
N ALA A 657 2.19 -18.92 37.59
CA ALA A 657 1.49 -18.66 36.34
C ALA A 657 0.83 -17.27 36.31
N VAL A 658 0.57 -16.77 35.11
CA VAL A 658 -0.23 -15.56 34.84
C VAL A 658 -1.17 -15.86 33.69
N GLY A 659 -2.43 -15.44 33.80
CA GLY A 659 -3.44 -15.63 32.74
C GLY A 659 -4.59 -14.65 32.88
N LYS A 660 -5.45 -14.59 31.86
CA LYS A 660 -6.74 -13.87 31.97
C LYS A 660 -7.64 -14.54 33.01
N THR A 661 -7.59 -15.86 33.08
CA THR A 661 -8.25 -16.65 34.13
C THR A 661 -7.27 -17.60 34.81
N VAL A 662 -7.42 -17.75 36.12
CA VAL A 662 -6.73 -18.75 36.95
C VAL A 662 -7.79 -19.33 37.89
N LYS A 663 -8.23 -20.56 37.63
CA LYS A 663 -9.31 -21.22 38.37
C LYS A 663 -8.73 -22.35 39.23
N PRO A 664 -8.94 -22.38 40.55
CA PRO A 664 -8.63 -23.57 41.34
C PRO A 664 -9.57 -24.71 40.90
N ILE A 665 -8.99 -25.88 40.63
CA ILE A 665 -9.72 -27.10 40.24
C ILE A 665 -9.52 -28.26 41.23
N GLY A 666 -8.80 -27.98 42.33
CA GLY A 666 -8.51 -28.89 43.44
C GLY A 666 -7.74 -28.14 44.53
N SER A 667 -7.32 -28.84 45.59
CA SER A 667 -6.51 -28.24 46.67
C SER A 667 -5.08 -27.89 46.22
N ASP A 668 -4.56 -28.61 45.24
CA ASP A 668 -3.19 -28.48 44.72
C ASP A 668 -3.14 -28.20 43.20
N ALA A 669 -4.28 -27.94 42.55
CA ALA A 669 -4.37 -27.86 41.09
C ALA A 669 -5.12 -26.62 40.59
N PHE A 670 -4.59 -25.99 39.54
CA PHE A 670 -5.10 -24.76 38.95
C PHE A 670 -5.18 -24.87 37.43
N LEU A 671 -6.25 -24.34 36.84
CA LEU A 671 -6.43 -24.23 35.39
C LEU A 671 -6.23 -22.77 34.96
N VAL A 672 -5.27 -22.53 34.07
CA VAL A 672 -4.90 -21.20 33.56
C VAL A 672 -5.37 -21.08 32.12
N ASP A 673 -6.16 -20.03 31.84
CA ASP A 673 -6.73 -19.72 30.52
C ASP A 673 -7.42 -20.90 29.80
N ASP A 674 -7.96 -21.83 30.59
CA ASP A 674 -8.58 -23.09 30.12
C ASP A 674 -7.65 -23.93 29.20
N LYS A 675 -6.32 -23.74 29.32
CA LYS A 675 -5.30 -24.35 28.46
C LYS A 675 -4.18 -25.05 29.21
N LEU A 676 -3.82 -24.55 30.40
CA LEU A 676 -2.71 -25.09 31.19
C LEU A 676 -3.22 -25.54 32.54
N MET A 677 -3.11 -26.84 32.81
CA MET A 677 -3.29 -27.40 34.14
C MET A 677 -1.94 -27.39 34.87
N LEU A 678 -1.86 -26.67 35.99
CA LEU A 678 -0.70 -26.57 36.85
C LEU A 678 -1.00 -27.22 38.20
N LYS A 679 -0.19 -28.20 38.62
CA LYS A 679 -0.28 -28.85 39.94
C LYS A 679 0.91 -28.48 40.81
N ILE A 680 0.67 -28.16 42.08
CA ILE A 680 1.68 -27.84 43.09
C ILE A 680 1.91 -29.09 43.94
N LYS A 681 3.05 -29.78 43.74
CA LYS A 681 3.41 -31.02 44.47
C LYS A 681 4.32 -30.73 45.66
N SER A 682 3.94 -29.74 46.46
CA SER A 682 4.62 -29.35 47.70
C SER A 682 3.58 -28.89 48.73
N ASP A 683 3.91 -28.94 50.02
CA ASP A 683 3.04 -28.55 51.14
C ASP A 683 2.82 -27.02 51.25
N ARG A 684 2.75 -26.32 50.11
CA ARG A 684 2.66 -24.86 49.99
C ARG A 684 1.40 -24.49 49.22
N PRO A 685 0.45 -23.77 49.84
CA PRO A 685 -0.77 -23.38 49.15
C PRO A 685 -0.48 -22.30 48.10
N GLY A 686 -1.00 -22.50 46.88
CA GLY A 686 -1.03 -21.46 45.85
C GLY A 686 -2.14 -20.43 46.16
N LYS A 687 -1.84 -19.15 45.99
CA LYS A 687 -2.80 -18.04 46.13
C LYS A 687 -3.03 -17.39 44.78
N VAL A 688 -4.29 -17.18 44.41
CA VAL A 688 -4.65 -16.40 43.22
C VAL A 688 -4.82 -14.94 43.61
N ILE A 689 -4.10 -14.05 42.93
CA ILE A 689 -4.16 -12.60 43.16
C ILE A 689 -4.54 -11.89 41.86
N GLU A 690 -5.26 -10.76 41.97
CA GLU A 690 -5.56 -9.88 40.83
C GLU A 690 -4.32 -9.07 40.44
N ALA A 691 -4.17 -8.79 39.15
CA ALA A 691 -3.08 -8.01 38.57
C ALA A 691 -3.56 -7.13 37.41
N ALA A 692 -2.76 -6.13 37.03
CA ALA A 692 -3.13 -5.16 35.99
C ALA A 692 -3.52 -5.78 34.63
N THR A 693 -3.04 -6.98 34.32
CA THR A 693 -3.27 -7.68 33.04
C THR A 693 -3.99 -9.02 33.20
N GLY A 694 -4.65 -9.29 34.33
CA GLY A 694 -5.37 -10.54 34.60
C GLY A 694 -5.16 -11.06 36.02
N LYS A 695 -5.00 -12.38 36.18
CA LYS A 695 -4.77 -13.05 37.46
C LYS A 695 -3.39 -13.70 37.51
N LYS A 696 -2.78 -13.71 38.69
CA LYS A 696 -1.49 -14.38 38.95
C LYS A 696 -1.69 -15.49 39.98
N LEU A 697 -1.07 -16.65 39.74
CA LEU A 697 -0.90 -17.70 40.75
C LEU A 697 0.46 -17.49 41.43
N VAL A 698 0.43 -17.16 42.71
CA VAL A 698 1.63 -16.94 43.52
C VAL A 698 1.73 -17.96 44.65
N ILE A 699 2.95 -18.43 44.93
CA ILE A 699 3.24 -19.40 45.98
C ILE A 699 4.15 -18.70 46.99
N PRO A 700 3.66 -18.39 48.20
CA PRO A 700 4.48 -17.82 49.26
C PRO A 700 5.67 -18.76 49.59
N LEU A 701 6.86 -18.20 49.73
CA LEU A 701 8.06 -18.95 50.05
C LEU A 701 8.60 -18.52 51.42
N ASP A 702 8.57 -19.42 52.39
CA ASP A 702 9.39 -19.30 53.59
C ASP A 702 10.78 -19.90 53.30
N LEU A 703 11.79 -19.03 53.30
CA LEU A 703 13.20 -19.36 53.04
C LEU A 703 14.06 -19.27 54.31
N SER A 704 13.47 -19.05 55.49
CA SER A 704 14.19 -18.96 56.78
C SER A 704 14.94 -20.26 57.15
N ARG A 705 14.48 -21.40 56.63
CA ARG A 705 14.99 -22.75 56.97
C ARG A 705 16.28 -23.16 56.24
N GLY A 706 16.96 -22.26 55.53
CA GLY A 706 18.25 -22.51 54.88
C GLY A 706 18.18 -23.29 53.56
N LYS A 707 17.31 -24.30 53.43
CA LYS A 707 17.03 -25.00 52.17
C LYS A 707 15.54 -25.32 52.04
N SER A 708 14.98 -25.09 50.86
CA SER A 708 13.56 -25.29 50.55
C SER A 708 13.40 -25.81 49.12
N GLN A 709 12.31 -26.54 48.85
CA GLN A 709 12.00 -27.07 47.52
C GLN A 709 10.54 -26.79 47.13
N LEU A 710 10.32 -26.50 45.85
CA LEU A 710 9.02 -26.35 45.21
C LEU A 710 8.96 -27.28 43.99
N VAL A 711 7.89 -28.06 43.87
CA VAL A 711 7.67 -28.97 42.73
C VAL A 711 6.38 -28.59 42.03
N LEU A 712 6.45 -28.35 40.73
CA LEU A 712 5.32 -28.00 39.86
C LEU A 712 5.19 -29.02 38.73
N GLU A 713 3.96 -29.37 38.37
CA GLU A 713 3.66 -30.18 37.18
C GLU A 713 2.79 -29.38 36.22
N TYR A 714 3.21 -29.30 34.97
CA TYR A 714 2.54 -28.62 33.88
C TYR A 714 1.97 -29.65 32.91
N HIS A 715 0.66 -29.59 32.66
CA HIS A 715 -0.04 -30.38 31.65
C HIS A 715 -0.86 -29.45 30.75
N TRP A 716 -0.69 -29.58 29.44
CA TRP A 716 -1.34 -28.70 28.46
C TRP A 716 -1.66 -29.41 27.16
#